data_AF-A0A7J3XWU6-F1
#
_entry.id   AF-A0A7J3XWU6-F1
#
_cell.length_a   1.000
_cell.length_b   1.000
_cell.length_c   1.000
_cell.angle_alpha   90.00
_cell.angle_beta   90.00
_cell.angle_gamma   90.00
#
_symmetry.space_group_name_H-M   'P 1'
#
loop_
_entity.id
_entity.type
_entity.pdbx_description
1 polymer ?
#
loop_
_entity_poly.entity_id
_entity_poly.type
_entity_poly.pdbx_seq_one_letter_code
_entity_poly.pdbx_strand_id
1 'polypeptide(L)'
;MRSSKGFGECLGDRCAWFQEVLGECALRSLSRSLVVPRFGGREAIAVSLGQRGQRGRDRLREVLEELRRLYELGFNVLPAKEKRLLATRWSPDERPPLDEVLGHAEEMRADGLVIFAGPHTCSSLKDVVSLVVLVLRDPGVAERSAVLEEVLKGTVSWRGEVRCPRCFNRHVAVLELGRRFRCDRCNAEFTIEEAAREVVALVHVEVEVARRYRERFKAEARGELGRVLFASFEALPPSVGPKGVEYEWLKRFEYGEPDLGILAITEEWLEQVLLDLGATRRAGLTAFLPAQAREPPQPQAQPQAQAQAQGPLPSPQAQATSPATSTAEAEAEAEAQDQEREPRELSEAGVERLVELLGPLYRALSRNARRTAVLIAAREAARERVRASSVAEAVRRLGEGLEDDPLEVKAALIARGYGEAGAPLQADELREALGVEPRSAEVEVEEGRGLYELITSVGGDEGFRALLRELRATFKLFRAPPPASEVSETFAYTGDKPFKGRVQVGALTLPLSRYTRLRFECREPSDCEVRDCPLRSGLVLDVEDPNRFDPSAFATYFDTNRPEDALRVYAEKHPFPRCPEWRKNVSCSGENERAVTGAIVYDLSGREGRAWFIHGPRCDLRRAPNWIIAEGWLCRGHKGRIGVLITAFTSESEVMAPPKEEVERARAVLRSLVEPDKGLEGSAVFKIAELLRRKVNAKGDEVRKGFAADLLFVASPVWVRTPESADKELGATICELGPSTNFKSQRARFLVKWLGAGKYLRGRQTKAGLTAGLEKVEGLGWVAKKGALPSADLSFIIVDNADPHALDEQIEARRDGIVSVHGIKSMEMWARARLKLLNNPMLPFEDLVYKCAALKMFDSKLIARFAFAIYTYGV
;
A
#
# COMPACT_ATOMS: atom_id res chain seq x y z
N MET A 1 17.72 -30.75 55.50
CA MET A 1 16.89 -30.74 56.73
C MET A 1 16.36 -29.34 56.95
N ARG A 2 15.02 -29.23 57.16
CA ARG A 2 14.29 -28.28 58.03
C ARG A 2 14.79 -26.82 58.08
N SER A 3 14.06 -25.87 57.48
CA SER A 3 12.91 -25.11 58.04
C SER A 3 13.36 -23.85 58.78
N SER A 4 13.00 -22.64 58.29
CA SER A 4 11.82 -21.84 58.71
C SER A 4 12.12 -21.08 60.03
N LYS A 5 11.73 -19.83 60.35
CA LYS A 5 10.65 -18.85 60.10
C LYS A 5 11.21 -17.48 60.61
N GLY A 6 10.62 -16.30 60.46
CA GLY A 6 9.26 -15.86 60.11
C GLY A 6 9.30 -14.40 59.61
N PHE A 7 8.33 -13.86 58.87
CA PHE A 7 6.87 -13.76 59.04
C PHE A 7 6.40 -12.63 59.96
N GLY A 8 5.61 -11.72 59.38
CA GLY A 8 4.51 -10.99 60.01
C GLY A 8 4.56 -9.46 59.82
N GLU A 9 3.50 -8.73 59.47
CA GLU A 9 2.16 -9.04 58.94
C GLU A 9 1.35 -7.71 58.85
N CYS A 10 0.21 -7.77 58.13
CA CYS A 10 -1.02 -6.92 58.10
C CYS A 10 -1.39 -6.60 56.63
N LEU A 11 -2.20 -7.40 55.89
CA LEU A 11 -3.63 -7.79 56.02
C LEU A 11 -4.56 -6.59 56.29
N GLY A 12 -5.70 -6.36 55.64
CA GLY A 12 -6.61 -7.09 54.72
C GLY A 12 -7.78 -6.11 54.42
N ASP A 13 -8.83 -6.33 53.61
CA ASP A 13 -9.46 -7.51 53.02
C ASP A 13 -10.52 -7.06 51.98
N ARG A 14 -10.78 -7.88 50.95
CA ARG A 14 -11.95 -8.78 50.91
C ARG A 14 -12.06 -9.53 49.59
N CYS A 15 -12.05 -10.86 49.71
CA CYS A 15 -12.52 -11.84 48.74
C CYS A 15 -13.23 -12.93 49.57
N ALA A 16 -14.44 -13.35 49.17
CA ALA A 16 -15.00 -14.63 49.57
C ALA A 16 -16.22 -14.97 48.70
N TRP A 17 -16.39 -16.28 48.46
CA TRP A 17 -17.60 -16.94 47.99
C TRP A 17 -17.71 -17.22 46.48
N PHE A 18 -16.86 -18.10 45.93
CA PHE A 18 -17.28 -19.22 45.06
C PHE A 18 -16.11 -20.17 44.70
N GLN A 19 -15.66 -20.95 45.69
CA GLN A 19 -14.85 -22.15 45.46
C GLN A 19 -15.28 -23.31 46.35
N GLU A 20 -16.57 -23.40 46.66
CA GLU A 20 -17.06 -24.59 47.34
C GLU A 20 -17.47 -25.66 46.31
N VAL A 21 -16.67 -26.73 46.37
CA VAL A 21 -17.01 -28.12 46.02
C VAL A 21 -16.37 -28.62 44.72
N LEU A 22 -15.12 -29.06 44.91
CA LEU A 22 -14.47 -30.16 44.20
C LEU A 22 -15.41 -31.37 43.98
N GLY A 23 -15.16 -32.12 42.90
CA GLY A 23 -15.14 -33.57 43.00
C GLY A 23 -16.36 -34.35 42.48
N GLU A 24 -16.06 -35.17 41.46
CA GLU A 24 -16.48 -36.56 41.28
C GLU A 24 -17.94 -36.93 40.93
N CYS A 25 -18.04 -37.56 39.74
CA CYS A 25 -18.74 -38.82 39.45
C CYS A 25 -20.17 -39.07 40.00
N ALA A 26 -21.16 -39.18 39.10
CA ALA A 26 -21.86 -40.45 38.79
C ALA A 26 -23.13 -40.27 37.92
N LEU A 27 -23.14 -40.96 36.78
CA LEU A 27 -24.19 -41.88 36.28
C LEU A 27 -25.63 -41.80 36.87
N ARG A 28 -26.63 -41.46 36.03
CA ARG A 28 -27.82 -42.28 35.61
C ARG A 28 -29.10 -41.46 35.35
N SER A 29 -29.70 -41.72 34.18
CA SER A 29 -31.15 -41.80 33.84
C SER A 29 -32.01 -40.53 34.04
N LEU A 30 -32.76 -40.01 33.07
CA LEU A 30 -33.88 -40.57 32.29
C LEU A 30 -34.11 -39.62 31.09
N SER A 31 -34.03 -40.04 29.83
CA SER A 31 -35.08 -40.64 28.97
C SER A 31 -36.23 -39.70 28.53
N ARG A 32 -36.55 -39.82 27.22
CA ARG A 32 -37.71 -39.31 26.44
C ARG A 32 -37.54 -37.93 25.83
N SER A 33 -37.76 -37.66 24.55
CA SER A 33 -38.05 -38.45 23.34
C SER A 33 -37.87 -37.47 22.18
N LEU A 34 -37.10 -37.77 21.13
CA LEU A 34 -37.55 -37.53 19.76
C LEU A 34 -36.60 -38.24 18.76
N VAL A 35 -37.25 -38.98 17.89
CA VAL A 35 -36.75 -40.03 16.99
C VAL A 35 -35.74 -39.49 15.97
N VAL A 36 -34.64 -40.23 15.79
CA VAL A 36 -33.69 -40.10 14.68
C VAL A 36 -33.96 -41.24 13.68
N PRO A 37 -33.96 -41.01 12.36
CA PRO A 37 -33.70 -42.09 11.41
C PRO A 37 -32.19 -42.31 11.25
N ARG A 38 -31.77 -43.57 11.50
CA ARG A 38 -30.40 -44.08 11.45
C ARG A 38 -29.73 -43.86 10.08
N PHE A 39 -28.53 -43.29 10.08
CA PHE A 39 -27.48 -43.61 9.10
C PHE A 39 -26.17 -43.86 9.85
N GLY A 40 -25.61 -45.06 9.70
CA GLY A 40 -24.33 -45.46 10.27
C GLY A 40 -23.17 -44.71 9.62
N GLY A 41 -22.26 -44.16 10.44
CA GLY A 41 -21.06 -43.47 9.95
C GLY A 41 -20.38 -42.49 10.91
N ARG A 42 -20.90 -42.25 12.13
CA ARG A 42 -20.35 -41.22 13.03
C ARG A 42 -19.12 -41.64 13.84
N GLU A 43 -18.92 -42.93 14.14
CA GLU A 43 -17.77 -43.37 14.96
C GLU A 43 -16.43 -43.36 14.20
N ALA A 44 -16.42 -43.70 12.91
CA ALA A 44 -15.19 -43.67 12.10
C ALA A 44 -14.68 -42.23 11.83
N ILE A 45 -15.58 -41.25 11.79
CA ILE A 45 -15.24 -39.85 11.55
C ILE A 45 -14.66 -39.20 12.82
N ALA A 46 -15.17 -39.52 14.00
CA ALA A 46 -14.65 -38.98 15.27
C ALA A 46 -13.23 -39.50 15.58
N VAL A 47 -12.95 -40.78 15.32
CA VAL A 47 -11.62 -41.38 15.54
C VAL A 47 -10.59 -40.81 14.56
N SER A 48 -10.95 -40.64 13.28
CA SER A 48 -10.05 -40.07 12.27
C SER A 48 -9.76 -38.57 12.49
N LEU A 49 -10.73 -37.79 12.98
CA LEU A 49 -10.52 -36.39 13.36
C LEU A 49 -9.65 -36.24 14.62
N GLY A 50 -9.83 -37.12 15.62
CA GLY A 50 -8.99 -37.16 16.82
C GLY A 50 -7.53 -37.52 16.51
N GLN A 51 -7.31 -38.52 15.64
CA GLN A 51 -5.96 -38.92 15.21
C GLN A 51 -5.26 -37.83 14.37
N ARG A 52 -5.98 -37.10 13.52
CA ARG A 52 -5.42 -35.96 12.77
C ARG A 52 -5.05 -34.80 13.70
N GLY A 53 -5.86 -34.52 14.71
CA GLY A 53 -5.57 -33.50 15.72
C GLY A 53 -4.35 -33.83 16.59
N GLN A 54 -4.13 -35.10 16.90
CA GLN A 54 -2.95 -35.56 17.65
C GLN A 54 -1.67 -35.43 16.81
N ARG A 55 -1.65 -35.97 15.58
CA ARG A 55 -0.49 -35.88 14.67
C ARG A 55 -0.05 -34.45 14.40
N GLY A 56 -1.00 -33.52 14.23
CA GLY A 56 -0.68 -32.10 14.03
C GLY A 56 -0.02 -31.45 15.25
N ARG A 57 -0.38 -31.86 16.47
CA ARG A 57 0.25 -31.36 17.71
C ARG A 57 1.65 -31.95 17.91
N ASP A 58 1.82 -33.23 17.65
CA ASP A 58 3.11 -33.91 17.76
C ASP A 58 4.09 -33.31 16.75
N ARG A 59 3.63 -33.03 15.52
CA ARG A 59 4.46 -32.39 14.48
C ARG A 59 4.86 -30.96 14.83
N LEU A 60 3.94 -30.15 15.33
CA LEU A 60 4.27 -28.79 15.77
C LEU A 60 5.35 -28.81 16.85
N ARG A 61 5.30 -29.78 17.78
CA ARG A 61 6.34 -29.95 18.80
C ARG A 61 7.71 -30.25 18.18
N GLU A 62 7.78 -31.20 17.25
CA GLU A 62 9.02 -31.52 16.53
C GLU A 62 9.59 -30.29 15.78
N VAL A 63 8.71 -29.53 15.12
CA VAL A 63 9.08 -28.29 14.41
C VAL A 63 9.66 -27.25 15.38
N LEU A 64 9.03 -27.04 16.54
CA LEU A 64 9.47 -26.06 17.53
C LEU A 64 10.81 -26.46 18.19
N GLU A 65 11.00 -27.76 18.48
CA GLU A 65 12.23 -28.28 19.06
C GLU A 65 13.42 -28.10 18.10
N GLU A 66 13.27 -28.49 16.84
CA GLU A 66 14.34 -28.37 15.84
C GLU A 66 14.60 -26.90 15.45
N LEU A 67 13.55 -26.07 15.38
CA LEU A 67 13.67 -24.62 15.15
C LEU A 67 14.54 -23.96 16.22
N ARG A 68 14.21 -24.19 17.50
CA ARG A 68 14.95 -23.64 18.63
C ARG A 68 16.42 -24.06 18.55
N ARG A 69 16.66 -25.36 18.33
CA ARG A 69 18.01 -25.93 18.26
C ARG A 69 18.87 -25.29 17.17
N LEU A 70 18.36 -25.21 15.94
CA LEU A 70 19.12 -24.64 14.83
C LEU A 70 19.28 -23.11 14.96
N TYR A 71 18.28 -22.43 15.51
CA TYR A 71 18.37 -20.99 15.74
C TYR A 71 19.43 -20.64 16.79
N GLU A 72 19.48 -21.38 17.90
CA GLU A 72 20.49 -21.25 18.97
C GLU A 72 21.91 -21.50 18.45
N LEU A 73 22.06 -22.43 17.49
CA LEU A 73 23.33 -22.70 16.84
C LEU A 73 23.79 -21.59 15.89
N GLY A 74 22.95 -20.60 15.57
CA GLY A 74 23.34 -19.48 14.71
C GLY A 74 22.70 -19.48 13.32
N PHE A 75 22.01 -20.55 12.92
CA PHE A 75 21.38 -20.61 11.61
C PHE A 75 20.24 -19.61 11.47
N ASN A 76 20.04 -19.14 10.24
CA ASN A 76 18.83 -18.43 9.84
C ASN A 76 17.76 -19.45 9.41
N VAL A 77 16.90 -19.82 10.36
CA VAL A 77 15.80 -20.77 10.17
C VAL A 77 14.47 -20.12 10.52
N LEU A 78 13.42 -20.41 9.74
CA LEU A 78 12.09 -19.86 9.94
C LEU A 78 11.02 -20.96 9.85
N PRO A 79 9.90 -20.83 10.58
CA PRO A 79 8.78 -21.74 10.49
C PRO A 79 8.07 -21.58 9.14
N ALA A 80 7.61 -22.72 8.63
CA ALA A 80 6.89 -22.80 7.38
C ALA A 80 5.62 -23.64 7.51
N LYS A 81 4.70 -23.39 6.59
CA LYS A 81 3.51 -24.21 6.37
C LYS A 81 3.39 -24.53 4.90
N GLU A 82 3.42 -25.80 4.53
CA GLU A 82 3.43 -26.24 3.13
C GLU A 82 4.51 -25.51 2.30
N LYS A 83 5.74 -25.40 2.85
CA LYS A 83 6.88 -24.67 2.25
C LYS A 83 6.69 -23.15 2.09
N ARG A 84 5.62 -22.57 2.65
CA ARG A 84 5.40 -21.12 2.70
C ARG A 84 5.90 -20.57 4.02
N LEU A 85 6.71 -19.52 3.95
CA LEU A 85 7.19 -18.79 5.12
C LEU A 85 6.03 -18.18 5.90
N LEU A 86 6.07 -18.32 7.22
CA LEU A 86 5.09 -17.73 8.12
C LEU A 86 5.52 -16.36 8.66
N ALA A 87 6.81 -16.00 8.55
CA ALA A 87 7.32 -14.70 8.96
C ALA A 87 7.10 -13.61 7.90
N THR A 88 6.65 -12.42 8.32
CA THR A 88 6.33 -11.29 7.43
C THR A 88 7.54 -10.45 7.04
N ARG A 89 8.65 -10.54 7.78
CA ARG A 89 9.92 -9.87 7.51
C ARG A 89 11.07 -10.87 7.62
N TRP A 90 11.88 -10.99 6.58
CA TRP A 90 13.07 -11.84 6.58
C TRP A 90 14.10 -11.33 5.57
N SER A 91 15.36 -11.61 5.84
CA SER A 91 16.49 -11.41 4.92
C SER A 91 17.47 -12.56 5.09
N PRO A 92 18.18 -12.99 4.03
CA PRO A 92 19.33 -13.89 4.17
C PRO A 92 20.40 -13.33 5.13
N ASP A 93 20.45 -12.00 5.29
CA ASP A 93 21.43 -11.26 6.08
C ASP A 93 20.91 -10.80 7.45
N GLU A 94 19.69 -11.16 7.84
CA GLU A 94 19.11 -10.73 9.12
C GLU A 94 18.17 -11.79 9.71
N ARG A 95 18.35 -12.12 10.99
CA ARG A 95 17.51 -13.09 11.71
C ARG A 95 16.45 -12.35 12.55
N PRO A 96 15.15 -12.63 12.37
CA PRO A 96 14.11 -12.10 13.26
C PRO A 96 14.27 -12.65 14.68
N PRO A 97 13.87 -11.91 15.74
CA PRO A 97 13.97 -12.36 17.13
C PRO A 97 13.34 -13.75 17.38
N LEU A 98 14.01 -14.61 18.16
CA LEU A 98 13.55 -16.00 18.39
C LEU A 98 12.12 -16.08 18.92
N ASP A 99 11.73 -15.19 19.84
CA ASP A 99 10.38 -15.18 20.41
C ASP A 99 9.31 -14.87 19.36
N GLU A 100 9.61 -13.99 18.39
CA GLU A 100 8.72 -13.69 17.26
C GLU A 100 8.58 -14.92 16.35
N VAL A 101 9.70 -15.60 16.07
CA VAL A 101 9.75 -16.79 15.21
C VAL A 101 8.97 -17.95 15.86
N LEU A 102 9.14 -18.19 17.16
CA LEU A 102 8.40 -19.20 17.91
C LEU A 102 6.91 -18.88 18.01
N GLY A 103 6.56 -17.61 18.30
CA GLY A 103 5.17 -17.17 18.36
C GLY A 103 4.43 -17.40 17.05
N HIS A 104 5.03 -17.04 15.92
CA HIS A 104 4.46 -17.31 14.60
C HIS A 104 4.30 -18.81 14.30
N ALA A 105 5.26 -19.64 14.71
CA ALA A 105 5.19 -21.08 14.51
C ALA A 105 3.99 -21.71 15.25
N GLU A 106 3.77 -21.30 16.50
CA GLU A 106 2.67 -21.75 17.34
C GLU A 106 1.31 -21.24 16.84
N GLU A 107 1.19 -19.93 16.59
CA GLU A 107 -0.06 -19.29 16.16
C GLU A 107 -0.58 -19.88 14.86
N MET A 108 0.30 -20.06 13.87
CA MET A 108 -0.06 -20.51 12.52
C MET A 108 -0.08 -22.04 12.37
N ARG A 109 0.29 -22.76 13.43
CA ARG A 109 0.49 -24.23 13.45
C ARG A 109 1.40 -24.65 12.30
N ALA A 110 2.66 -24.25 12.38
CA ALA A 110 3.70 -24.62 11.43
C ALA A 110 3.78 -26.15 11.26
N ASP A 111 3.98 -26.61 10.02
CA ASP A 111 4.16 -28.01 9.66
C ASP A 111 5.57 -28.30 9.09
N GLY A 112 6.45 -27.30 9.16
CA GLY A 112 7.82 -27.41 8.70
C GLY A 112 8.69 -26.21 9.07
N LEU A 113 9.93 -26.30 8.57
CA LEU A 113 11.02 -25.36 8.76
C LEU A 113 11.69 -25.10 7.41
N VAL A 114 12.20 -23.89 7.23
CA VAL A 114 13.15 -23.60 6.15
C VAL A 114 14.47 -23.10 6.71
N ILE A 115 15.55 -23.37 5.98
CA ILE A 115 16.90 -22.86 6.25
C ILE A 115 17.33 -21.96 5.10
N PHE A 116 17.92 -20.82 5.44
CA PHE A 116 18.43 -19.84 4.48
C PHE A 116 19.91 -20.05 4.21
N ALA A 117 20.27 -20.07 2.93
CA ALA A 117 21.65 -19.85 2.49
C ALA A 117 22.06 -18.40 2.78
N GLY A 118 23.32 -18.19 3.21
CA GLY A 118 23.83 -16.88 3.53
C GLY A 118 24.90 -16.87 4.64
N PRO A 119 25.24 -15.67 5.15
CA PRO A 119 26.33 -15.50 6.12
C PRO A 119 25.96 -15.89 7.55
N HIS A 120 24.67 -16.04 7.87
CA HIS A 120 24.22 -16.50 9.19
C HIS A 120 24.29 -18.03 9.28
N THR A 121 25.50 -18.50 9.53
CA THR A 121 25.87 -19.89 9.75
C THR A 121 26.11 -20.16 11.23
N CYS A 122 26.53 -21.38 11.56
CA CYS A 122 26.86 -21.77 12.93
C CYS A 122 27.68 -20.68 13.64
N SER A 123 27.33 -20.32 14.88
CA SER A 123 27.91 -19.17 15.60
C SER A 123 29.43 -19.20 15.73
N SER A 124 30.03 -20.40 15.70
CA SER A 124 31.48 -20.63 15.75
C SER A 124 32.22 -20.27 14.44
N LEU A 125 31.51 -20.20 13.32
CA LEU A 125 32.09 -19.95 11.98
C LEU A 125 31.54 -18.68 11.32
N LYS A 126 30.79 -17.89 12.09
CA LYS A 126 30.26 -16.60 11.68
C LYS A 126 31.41 -15.72 11.19
N ASP A 127 31.22 -15.11 10.03
CA ASP A 127 32.19 -14.25 9.31
C ASP A 127 33.33 -14.97 8.56
N VAL A 128 33.51 -16.29 8.71
CA VAL A 128 34.53 -17.06 7.97
C VAL A 128 33.92 -17.83 6.80
N VAL A 129 32.77 -18.47 7.02
CA VAL A 129 32.07 -19.26 6.00
C VAL A 129 30.61 -18.84 5.86
N SER A 130 30.09 -18.92 4.64
CA SER A 130 28.67 -18.82 4.32
C SER A 130 28.08 -20.20 4.04
N LEU A 131 26.82 -20.38 4.40
CA LEU A 131 26.06 -21.59 4.15
C LEU A 131 25.53 -21.53 2.72
N VAL A 132 25.82 -22.56 1.94
CA VAL A 132 25.31 -22.75 0.59
C VAL A 132 24.44 -24.01 0.58
N VAL A 133 23.29 -23.94 -0.08
CA VAL A 133 22.36 -25.07 -0.18
C VAL A 133 22.39 -25.64 -1.60
N LEU A 134 22.71 -26.92 -1.73
CA LEU A 134 22.72 -27.66 -2.98
C LEU A 134 21.39 -28.40 -3.12
N VAL A 135 20.71 -28.25 -4.26
CA VAL A 135 19.43 -28.94 -4.54
C VAL A 135 19.55 -29.69 -5.85
N LEU A 136 19.65 -31.01 -5.77
CA LEU A 136 19.74 -31.92 -6.91
C LEU A 136 18.33 -32.36 -7.31
N ARG A 137 17.94 -32.09 -8.56
CA ARG A 137 16.61 -32.45 -9.09
C ARG A 137 16.57 -33.88 -9.60
N ASP A 138 17.68 -34.32 -10.19
CA ASP A 138 17.94 -35.70 -10.57
C ASP A 138 19.00 -36.23 -9.59
N PRO A 139 18.63 -37.08 -8.61
CA PRO A 139 19.59 -37.65 -7.67
C PRO A 139 20.64 -38.54 -8.37
N GLY A 140 20.33 -39.09 -9.56
CA GLY A 140 21.29 -39.88 -10.34
C GLY A 140 22.45 -39.06 -10.90
N VAL A 141 22.44 -37.74 -10.77
CA VAL A 141 23.59 -36.88 -11.11
C VAL A 141 24.76 -37.13 -10.18
N ALA A 142 24.50 -37.45 -8.91
CA ALA A 142 25.54 -37.75 -7.95
C ALA A 142 26.37 -38.97 -8.38
N GLU A 143 25.73 -40.01 -8.92
CA GLU A 143 26.41 -41.21 -9.43
C GLU A 143 27.31 -40.92 -10.65
N ARG A 144 27.10 -39.79 -11.33
CA ARG A 144 27.87 -39.36 -12.51
C ARG A 144 28.97 -38.35 -12.20
N SER A 145 29.02 -37.83 -10.97
CA SER A 145 30.00 -36.83 -10.55
C SER A 145 30.62 -37.25 -9.22
N ALA A 146 31.91 -37.60 -9.25
CA ALA A 146 32.66 -37.98 -8.05
C ALA A 146 32.62 -36.88 -6.97
N VAL A 147 32.67 -35.61 -7.38
CA VAL A 147 32.59 -34.46 -6.45
C VAL A 147 31.22 -34.39 -5.80
N LEU A 148 30.12 -34.50 -6.56
CA LEU A 148 28.77 -34.48 -5.99
C LEU A 148 28.53 -35.69 -5.09
N GLU A 149 28.99 -36.87 -5.48
CA GLU A 149 28.90 -38.08 -4.66
C GLU A 149 29.62 -37.91 -3.32
N GLU A 150 30.84 -37.38 -3.35
CA GLU A 150 31.65 -37.12 -2.16
C GLU A 150 31.00 -36.06 -1.25
N VAL A 151 30.51 -34.96 -1.83
CA VAL A 151 29.79 -33.92 -1.08
C VAL A 151 28.55 -34.48 -0.39
N LEU A 152 27.71 -35.25 -1.09
CA LEU A 152 26.47 -35.78 -0.53
C LEU A 152 26.70 -36.82 0.58
N LYS A 153 27.76 -37.63 0.47
CA LYS A 153 28.15 -38.59 1.52
C LYS A 153 28.77 -37.87 2.72
N GLY A 154 29.52 -36.80 2.46
CA GLY A 154 30.25 -36.05 3.47
C GLY A 154 29.37 -35.17 4.35
N THR A 155 28.20 -34.74 3.88
CA THR A 155 27.49 -33.63 4.51
C THR A 155 26.02 -33.86 4.86
N VAL A 156 25.48 -32.97 5.72
CA VAL A 156 24.06 -32.92 6.09
C VAL A 156 23.18 -32.85 4.83
N SER A 157 22.29 -33.82 4.69
CA SER A 157 21.48 -33.97 3.49
C SER A 157 20.13 -34.66 3.76
N TRP A 158 19.15 -34.40 2.90
CA TRP A 158 17.80 -34.95 3.02
C TRP A 158 17.08 -35.08 1.68
N ARG A 159 15.99 -35.86 1.67
CA ARG A 159 15.05 -35.98 0.56
C ARG A 159 13.95 -34.92 0.67
N GLY A 160 13.79 -34.12 -0.37
CA GLY A 160 12.82 -33.02 -0.46
C GLY A 160 11.57 -33.38 -1.28
N GLU A 161 11.10 -32.45 -2.12
CA GLU A 161 9.91 -32.61 -2.96
C GLU A 161 9.95 -33.82 -3.91
N VAL A 162 8.74 -34.33 -4.20
CA VAL A 162 8.49 -35.34 -5.22
C VAL A 162 8.60 -34.76 -6.63
N ARG A 163 9.24 -35.53 -7.51
CA ARG A 163 9.37 -35.29 -8.94
C ARG A 163 8.94 -36.51 -9.73
N CYS A 164 8.61 -36.28 -11.00
CA CYS A 164 8.32 -37.37 -11.92
C CYS A 164 9.57 -38.25 -12.12
N PRO A 165 9.50 -39.58 -11.95
CA PRO A 165 10.65 -40.46 -12.16
C PRO A 165 11.10 -40.58 -13.61
N ARG A 166 10.24 -40.20 -14.58
CA ARG A 166 10.58 -40.28 -16.02
C ARG A 166 11.24 -39.04 -16.57
N CYS A 167 10.80 -37.86 -16.13
CA CYS A 167 11.24 -36.58 -16.73
C CYS A 167 11.67 -35.53 -15.70
N PHE A 168 11.74 -35.89 -14.41
CA PHE A 168 12.16 -35.05 -13.29
C PHE A 168 11.41 -33.72 -13.12
N ASN A 169 10.26 -33.59 -13.78
CA ASN A 169 9.40 -32.42 -13.66
C ASN A 169 8.86 -32.30 -12.22
N ARG A 170 8.91 -31.09 -11.67
CA ARG A 170 8.38 -30.75 -10.34
C ARG A 170 6.85 -30.61 -10.32
N HIS A 171 6.25 -30.29 -11.47
CA HIS A 171 4.81 -30.09 -11.60
C HIS A 171 4.15 -31.46 -11.77
N VAL A 172 3.58 -31.94 -10.67
CA VAL A 172 2.90 -33.23 -10.59
C VAL A 172 1.58 -32.99 -9.86
N ALA A 173 0.48 -33.43 -10.46
CA ALA A 173 -0.83 -33.45 -9.85
C ALA A 173 -0.88 -34.52 -8.75
N VAL A 174 -1.45 -34.17 -7.61
CA VAL A 174 -1.67 -35.09 -6.49
C VAL A 174 -2.96 -35.86 -6.76
N LEU A 175 -2.86 -37.18 -6.93
CA LEU A 175 -4.02 -38.07 -7.06
C LEU A 175 -4.49 -38.54 -5.68
N GLU A 176 -3.54 -38.86 -4.80
CA GLU A 176 -3.77 -39.17 -3.39
C GLU A 176 -2.66 -38.49 -2.56
N LEU A 177 -3.06 -37.66 -1.60
CA LEU A 177 -2.12 -36.82 -0.82
C LEU A 177 -1.05 -37.68 -0.14
N GLY A 178 0.22 -37.35 -0.40
CA GLY A 178 1.37 -38.07 0.14
C GLY A 178 1.65 -39.45 -0.48
N ARG A 179 0.86 -39.92 -1.44
CA ARG A 179 0.91 -41.33 -1.89
C ARG A 179 0.98 -41.53 -3.39
N ARG A 180 0.10 -40.89 -4.17
CA ARG A 180 0.00 -41.09 -5.62
C ARG A 180 0.00 -39.78 -6.38
N PHE A 181 0.76 -39.75 -7.46
CA PHE A 181 1.00 -38.55 -8.24
C PHE A 181 0.88 -38.82 -9.73
N ARG A 182 0.65 -37.77 -10.51
CA ARG A 182 0.64 -37.81 -11.97
C ARG A 182 1.46 -36.65 -12.51
N CYS A 183 2.39 -36.90 -13.43
CA CYS A 183 3.22 -35.84 -13.99
C CYS A 183 2.45 -35.00 -15.01
N ASP A 184 2.50 -33.67 -14.89
CA ASP A 184 1.80 -32.76 -15.82
C ASP A 184 2.46 -32.69 -17.21
N ARG A 185 3.70 -33.18 -17.36
CA ARG A 185 4.45 -33.13 -18.62
C ARG A 185 4.38 -34.43 -19.43
N CYS A 186 4.62 -35.58 -18.80
CA CYS A 186 4.64 -36.88 -19.49
C CYS A 186 3.45 -37.79 -19.11
N ASN A 187 2.53 -37.30 -18.29
CA ASN A 187 1.32 -37.99 -17.84
C ASN A 187 1.56 -39.32 -17.11
N ALA A 188 2.79 -39.62 -16.70
CA ALA A 188 3.10 -40.81 -15.93
C ALA A 188 2.48 -40.71 -14.53
N GLU A 189 1.73 -41.74 -14.13
CA GLU A 189 1.31 -41.96 -12.75
C GLU A 189 2.37 -42.77 -12.01
N PHE A 190 2.58 -42.44 -10.74
CA PHE A 190 3.58 -43.12 -9.90
C PHE A 190 3.26 -42.94 -8.41
N THR A 191 3.75 -43.86 -7.59
CA THR A 191 3.63 -43.79 -6.12
C THR A 191 4.77 -42.99 -5.48
N ILE A 192 4.73 -42.80 -4.16
CA ILE A 192 5.82 -42.15 -3.42
C ILE A 192 7.11 -42.98 -3.45
N GLU A 193 7.01 -44.30 -3.51
CA GLU A 193 8.15 -45.22 -3.60
C GLU A 193 8.81 -45.17 -4.98
N GLU A 194 8.02 -44.95 -6.03
CA GLU A 194 8.48 -44.81 -7.41
C GLU A 194 8.95 -43.39 -7.74
N ALA A 195 8.57 -42.40 -6.94
CA ALA A 195 8.88 -41.00 -7.18
C ALA A 195 10.39 -40.74 -7.13
N ALA A 196 10.90 -39.98 -8.11
CA ALA A 196 12.18 -39.31 -7.93
C ALA A 196 12.02 -38.26 -6.82
N ARG A 197 12.89 -38.29 -5.81
CA ARG A 197 12.93 -37.28 -4.74
C ARG A 197 14.11 -36.36 -5.00
N GLU A 198 13.90 -35.05 -4.88
CA GLU A 198 15.05 -34.14 -4.88
C GLU A 198 15.93 -34.40 -3.65
N VAL A 199 17.24 -34.28 -3.82
CA VAL A 199 18.20 -34.40 -2.71
C VAL A 199 18.74 -33.01 -2.43
N VAL A 200 18.66 -32.61 -1.17
CA VAL A 200 19.17 -31.32 -0.70
C VAL A 200 20.34 -31.58 0.23
N ALA A 201 21.39 -30.76 0.12
CA ALA A 201 22.57 -30.83 0.96
C ALA A 201 23.05 -29.43 1.37
N LEU A 202 23.68 -29.35 2.54
CA LEU A 202 24.30 -28.14 3.06
C LEU A 202 25.81 -28.19 2.87
N VAL A 203 26.44 -27.08 2.50
CA VAL A 203 27.90 -26.97 2.47
C VAL A 203 28.36 -25.62 3.00
N HIS A 204 29.55 -25.59 3.58
CA HIS A 204 30.23 -24.35 3.93
C HIS A 204 31.17 -23.92 2.82
N VAL A 205 31.13 -22.64 2.47
CA VAL A 205 32.02 -22.00 1.49
C VAL A 205 32.57 -20.73 2.12
N GLU A 206 33.82 -20.36 1.82
CA GLU A 206 34.38 -19.09 2.27
C GLU A 206 33.44 -17.90 1.95
N VAL A 207 33.25 -16.98 2.91
CA VAL A 207 32.30 -15.85 2.77
C VAL A 207 32.55 -15.05 1.50
N GLU A 208 33.81 -14.81 1.17
CA GLU A 208 34.19 -14.03 -0.01
C GLU A 208 33.84 -14.74 -1.32
N VAL A 209 34.08 -16.04 -1.40
CA VAL A 209 33.68 -16.88 -2.53
C VAL A 209 32.15 -16.87 -2.65
N ALA A 210 31.43 -17.18 -1.58
CA ALA A 210 29.97 -17.19 -1.59
C ALA A 210 29.38 -15.82 -1.97
N ARG A 211 29.97 -14.71 -1.53
CA ARG A 211 29.58 -13.34 -1.91
C ARG A 211 29.74 -13.09 -3.41
N ARG A 212 30.89 -13.43 -4.00
CA ARG A 212 31.12 -13.28 -5.45
C ARG A 212 30.08 -14.07 -6.25
N TYR A 213 29.80 -15.31 -5.85
CA TYR A 213 28.80 -16.15 -6.50
C TYR A 213 27.36 -15.62 -6.29
N ARG A 214 27.03 -15.11 -5.10
CA ARG A 214 25.76 -14.45 -4.82
C ARG A 214 25.54 -13.23 -5.73
N GLU A 215 26.55 -12.39 -5.92
CA GLU A 215 26.51 -11.24 -6.82
C GLU A 215 26.34 -11.65 -8.28
N ARG A 216 27.08 -12.69 -8.71
CA ARG A 216 27.01 -13.24 -10.06
C ARG A 216 25.63 -13.81 -10.39
N PHE A 217 25.04 -14.56 -9.48
CA PHE A 217 23.81 -15.33 -9.71
C PHE A 217 22.54 -14.73 -9.09
N LYS A 218 22.64 -13.58 -8.40
CA LYS A 218 21.51 -12.88 -7.78
C LYS A 218 20.66 -13.80 -6.89
N ALA A 219 21.33 -14.45 -5.93
CA ALA A 219 20.81 -15.37 -4.91
C ALA A 219 20.77 -16.87 -5.25
N GLU A 220 20.66 -17.30 -6.50
CA GLU A 220 20.71 -18.74 -6.85
C GLU A 220 21.26 -19.00 -8.25
N ALA A 221 22.10 -20.03 -8.39
CA ALA A 221 22.52 -20.57 -9.67
C ALA A 221 21.62 -21.74 -10.06
N ARG A 222 20.94 -21.65 -11.22
CA ARG A 222 20.01 -22.68 -11.70
C ARG A 222 20.60 -23.42 -12.88
N GLY A 223 20.70 -24.74 -12.76
CA GLY A 223 21.01 -25.64 -13.85
C GLY A 223 19.81 -26.52 -14.23
N GLU A 224 20.01 -27.35 -15.25
CA GLU A 224 19.00 -28.33 -15.69
C GLU A 224 18.83 -29.43 -14.64
N LEU A 225 19.95 -29.89 -14.09
CA LEU A 225 20.07 -31.04 -13.19
C LEU A 225 19.92 -30.66 -11.70
N GLY A 226 20.11 -29.39 -11.36
CA GLY A 226 20.04 -28.91 -9.98
C GLY A 226 20.01 -27.40 -9.85
N ARG A 227 20.17 -26.92 -8.62
CA ARG A 227 20.41 -25.50 -8.30
C ARG A 227 21.28 -25.37 -7.05
N VAL A 228 21.96 -24.24 -6.94
CA VAL A 228 22.78 -23.85 -5.80
C VAL A 228 22.23 -22.53 -5.25
N LEU A 229 21.90 -22.50 -3.96
CA LEU A 229 21.33 -21.33 -3.29
C LEU A 229 22.42 -20.61 -2.49
N PHE A 230 22.56 -19.30 -2.72
CA PHE A 230 23.52 -18.43 -2.03
C PHE A 230 22.86 -17.41 -1.10
N ALA A 231 21.60 -17.05 -1.39
CA ALA A 231 20.81 -16.10 -0.60
C ALA A 231 19.30 -16.37 -0.73
N SER A 232 18.94 -17.65 -0.75
CA SER A 232 17.57 -18.16 -0.82
C SER A 232 17.40 -19.28 0.20
N PHE A 233 16.23 -19.87 0.31
CA PHE A 233 15.94 -20.90 1.31
C PHE A 233 15.47 -22.22 0.69
N GLU A 234 15.59 -23.28 1.48
CA GLU A 234 15.02 -24.58 1.20
C GLU A 234 14.36 -25.16 2.45
N ALA A 235 13.30 -25.96 2.28
CA ALA A 235 12.65 -26.63 3.39
C ALA A 235 13.50 -27.81 3.89
N LEU A 236 13.60 -27.98 5.21
CA LEU A 236 14.33 -29.08 5.85
C LEU A 236 13.39 -29.94 6.71
N PRO A 237 13.73 -31.20 7.02
CA PRO A 237 12.97 -31.98 8.00
C PRO A 237 12.91 -31.26 9.37
N PRO A 238 11.77 -31.32 10.10
CA PRO A 238 10.58 -32.12 9.84
C PRO A 238 9.53 -31.36 9.01
N SER A 239 9.85 -30.85 7.82
CA SER A 239 8.85 -30.24 6.93
C SER A 239 7.95 -31.24 6.21
N VAL A 240 6.73 -30.80 5.91
CA VAL A 240 5.82 -31.44 4.96
C VAL A 240 5.70 -30.57 3.71
N GLY A 241 5.95 -31.16 2.54
CA GLY A 241 5.82 -30.47 1.26
C GLY A 241 4.36 -30.21 0.88
N PRO A 242 4.09 -29.32 -0.09
CA PRO A 242 2.72 -29.03 -0.57
C PRO A 242 1.96 -30.24 -1.11
N LYS A 243 2.68 -31.33 -1.42
CA LYS A 243 2.12 -32.59 -1.93
C LYS A 243 1.79 -33.59 -0.82
N GLY A 244 1.91 -33.18 0.44
CA GLY A 244 1.67 -34.01 1.63
C GLY A 244 2.75 -35.05 1.89
N VAL A 245 3.98 -34.79 1.43
CA VAL A 245 5.12 -35.70 1.54
C VAL A 245 6.10 -35.14 2.55
N GLU A 246 6.53 -35.97 3.50
CA GLU A 246 7.49 -35.59 4.52
C GLU A 246 8.91 -35.52 3.98
N TYR A 247 9.67 -34.54 4.46
CA TYR A 247 11.09 -34.41 4.17
C TYR A 247 11.85 -35.36 5.10
N GLU A 248 12.79 -36.13 4.56
CA GLU A 248 13.45 -37.23 5.27
C GLU A 248 14.97 -37.05 5.29
N TRP A 249 15.57 -37.05 6.48
CA TRP A 249 17.02 -36.98 6.63
C TRP A 249 17.72 -38.16 5.95
N LEU A 250 18.75 -37.87 5.16
CA LEU A 250 19.73 -38.84 4.68
C LEU A 250 20.95 -38.85 5.62
N LYS A 251 21.44 -37.66 5.96
CA LYS A 251 22.45 -37.43 7.00
C LYS A 251 22.02 -36.24 7.86
N ARG A 252 21.93 -36.44 9.18
CA ARG A 252 21.51 -35.42 10.15
C ARG A 252 22.70 -34.55 10.56
N PHE A 253 22.41 -33.41 11.17
CA PHE A 253 23.41 -32.61 11.89
C PHE A 253 24.09 -33.43 12.99
N GLU A 254 25.40 -33.33 13.05
CA GLU A 254 26.25 -33.94 14.08
C GLU A 254 26.54 -32.90 15.16
N TYR A 255 25.56 -32.65 16.03
CA TYR A 255 25.58 -31.56 17.02
C TYR A 255 26.76 -31.56 18.01
N GLY A 256 27.56 -32.62 18.07
CA GLY A 256 28.78 -32.69 18.87
C GLY A 256 30.03 -32.17 18.15
N GLU A 257 29.99 -32.00 16.82
CA GLU A 257 31.12 -31.58 16.01
C GLU A 257 31.12 -30.07 15.78
N PRO A 258 32.29 -29.41 15.69
CA PRO A 258 32.39 -27.96 15.50
C PRO A 258 31.73 -27.45 14.20
N ASP A 259 31.73 -28.28 13.16
CA ASP A 259 31.15 -28.00 11.83
C ASP A 259 29.73 -28.55 11.68
N LEU A 260 29.19 -29.20 12.73
CA LEU A 260 27.88 -29.83 12.78
C LEU A 260 27.67 -30.91 11.71
N GLY A 261 28.76 -31.48 11.16
CA GLY A 261 28.72 -32.42 10.04
C GLY A 261 28.46 -31.75 8.68
N ILE A 262 28.58 -30.42 8.58
CA ILE A 262 28.50 -29.68 7.30
C ILE A 262 29.89 -29.59 6.67
N LEU A 263 30.02 -30.14 5.46
CA LEU A 263 31.29 -30.20 4.75
C LEU A 263 31.67 -28.81 4.24
N ALA A 264 32.89 -28.37 4.53
CA ALA A 264 33.49 -27.21 3.89
C ALA A 264 34.05 -27.61 2.51
N ILE A 265 33.68 -26.87 1.47
CA ILE A 265 34.14 -27.09 0.10
C ILE A 265 34.91 -25.88 -0.42
N THR A 266 35.92 -26.12 -1.26
CA THR A 266 36.72 -25.06 -1.88
C THR A 266 35.97 -24.40 -3.04
N GLU A 267 36.51 -23.29 -3.56
CA GLU A 267 35.96 -22.64 -4.75
C GLU A 267 36.00 -23.58 -5.96
N GLU A 268 37.05 -24.38 -6.14
CA GLU A 268 37.15 -25.34 -7.25
C GLU A 268 36.07 -26.43 -7.16
N TRP A 269 35.77 -26.91 -5.96
CA TRP A 269 34.69 -27.87 -5.74
C TRP A 269 33.33 -27.25 -6.03
N LEU A 270 33.10 -26.01 -5.57
CA LEU A 270 31.86 -25.28 -5.87
C LEU A 270 31.69 -25.05 -7.38
N GLU A 271 32.77 -24.71 -8.09
CA GLU A 271 32.78 -24.57 -9.55
C GLU A 271 32.43 -25.88 -10.26
N GLN A 272 33.03 -26.98 -9.83
CA GLN A 272 32.75 -28.30 -10.38
C GLN A 272 31.30 -28.70 -10.11
N VAL A 273 30.77 -28.45 -8.92
CA VAL A 273 29.35 -28.65 -8.58
C VAL A 273 28.45 -27.81 -9.50
N LEU A 274 28.77 -26.53 -9.73
CA LEU A 274 28.00 -25.67 -10.64
C LEU A 274 28.05 -26.15 -12.09
N LEU A 275 29.19 -26.71 -12.53
CA LEU A 275 29.34 -27.31 -13.85
C LEU A 275 28.50 -28.58 -13.98
N ASP A 276 28.58 -29.48 -13.00
CA ASP A 276 27.89 -30.78 -12.99
C ASP A 276 26.38 -30.63 -12.90
N LEU A 277 25.89 -29.59 -12.21
CA LEU A 277 24.47 -29.26 -12.17
C LEU A 277 23.98 -28.58 -13.47
N GLY A 278 24.88 -28.21 -14.38
CA GLY A 278 24.58 -27.49 -15.62
C GLY A 278 24.23 -26.01 -15.39
N ALA A 279 24.69 -25.42 -14.28
CA ALA A 279 24.46 -24.01 -13.97
C ALA A 279 25.48 -23.07 -14.64
N THR A 280 26.61 -23.59 -15.10
CA THR A 280 27.63 -22.87 -15.88
C THR A 280 28.12 -23.70 -17.07
N ARG A 281 28.66 -23.04 -18.11
CA ARG A 281 29.32 -23.70 -19.26
C ARG A 281 30.83 -23.59 -19.13
N ARG A 282 31.58 -24.64 -19.52
CA ARG A 282 33.07 -24.69 -19.49
C ARG A 282 33.76 -23.45 -20.08
N ALA A 283 33.22 -22.87 -21.15
CA ALA A 283 33.78 -21.68 -21.81
C ALA A 283 33.67 -20.37 -20.99
N GLY A 284 32.88 -20.35 -19.91
CA GLY A 284 32.69 -19.18 -19.04
C GLY A 284 33.55 -19.17 -17.77
N LEU A 285 34.41 -20.18 -17.58
CA LEU A 285 35.31 -20.30 -16.41
C LEU A 285 36.68 -19.64 -16.67
N THR A 286 37.18 -19.66 -17.90
CA THR A 286 38.48 -19.08 -18.27
C THR A 286 38.53 -17.56 -18.34
N ALA A 287 37.39 -16.86 -18.30
CA ALA A 287 37.31 -15.41 -18.50
C ALA A 287 37.65 -14.56 -17.26
N PHE A 288 37.98 -15.18 -16.11
CA PHE A 288 38.16 -14.46 -14.83
C PHE A 288 39.44 -14.80 -14.05
N LEU A 289 40.39 -15.55 -14.62
CA LEU A 289 41.72 -15.64 -14.03
C LEU A 289 42.48 -14.31 -14.25
N PRO A 290 42.98 -13.63 -13.22
CA PRO A 290 44.00 -12.61 -13.42
C PRO A 290 45.25 -13.30 -13.96
N ALA A 291 45.70 -12.90 -15.14
CA ALA A 291 46.98 -13.33 -15.69
C ALA A 291 48.12 -12.78 -14.83
N GLN A 292 48.57 -13.54 -13.84
CA GLN A 292 49.91 -13.41 -13.25
C GLN A 292 50.48 -14.79 -12.94
N ALA A 293 51.13 -15.37 -13.94
CA ALA A 293 52.28 -16.24 -13.69
C ALA A 293 53.48 -15.32 -13.44
N ARG A 294 54.00 -15.30 -12.21
CA ARG A 294 55.38 -14.91 -11.93
C ARG A 294 56.00 -15.93 -10.98
N GLU A 295 57.21 -16.31 -11.36
CA GLU A 295 58.11 -17.29 -10.77
C GLU A 295 58.37 -17.06 -9.26
N PRO A 296 58.80 -18.11 -8.52
CA PRO A 296 59.05 -18.02 -7.09
C PRO A 296 60.41 -17.34 -6.80
N PRO A 297 60.52 -16.42 -5.82
CA PRO A 297 61.82 -15.95 -5.38
C PRO A 297 62.31 -16.75 -4.16
N GLN A 298 63.59 -17.12 -4.22
CA GLN A 298 64.39 -17.51 -3.06
C GLN A 298 64.75 -16.28 -2.19
N PRO A 299 65.17 -16.51 -0.92
CA PRO A 299 65.15 -15.50 0.13
C PRO A 299 66.48 -14.74 0.23
N GLN A 300 66.44 -13.45 0.59
CA GLN A 300 67.41 -12.84 1.52
C GLN A 300 67.09 -11.38 1.91
N ALA A 301 67.33 -11.13 3.21
CA ALA A 301 67.85 -9.93 3.85
C ALA A 301 67.00 -8.63 3.96
N GLN A 302 66.63 -8.36 5.23
CA GLN A 302 66.52 -7.03 5.87
C GLN A 302 67.65 -6.05 5.47
N PRO A 303 67.48 -4.70 5.51
CA PRO A 303 67.28 -3.98 6.79
C PRO A 303 66.51 -2.63 6.82
N GLN A 304 66.08 -2.32 8.05
CA GLN A 304 66.01 -1.01 8.73
C GLN A 304 65.01 0.08 8.31
N ALA A 305 63.96 0.17 9.15
CA ALA A 305 63.49 1.34 9.89
C ALA A 305 63.87 2.76 9.44
N GLN A 306 62.84 3.62 9.31
CA GLN A 306 62.80 4.92 10.00
C GLN A 306 61.36 5.44 10.15
N ALA A 307 61.09 5.94 11.34
CA ALA A 307 59.83 6.48 11.83
C ALA A 307 59.71 7.99 11.56
N GLN A 308 58.48 8.49 11.42
CA GLN A 308 57.97 9.86 11.67
C GLN A 308 56.57 9.94 11.04
N ALA A 309 55.54 10.64 11.53
CA ALA A 309 55.20 11.23 12.82
C ALA A 309 53.67 11.43 12.76
N GLN A 310 52.97 11.21 13.87
CA GLN A 310 51.52 11.40 14.01
C GLN A 310 51.18 12.88 14.22
N GLY A 311 50.07 13.33 13.61
CA GLY A 311 49.37 14.58 13.93
C GLY A 311 47.85 14.34 13.96
N PRO A 312 47.08 15.00 14.86
CA PRO A 312 45.81 14.48 15.37
C PRO A 312 44.58 14.86 14.54
N LEU A 313 43.61 13.95 14.51
CA LEU A 313 42.25 14.17 14.02
C LEU A 313 41.43 15.03 15.00
N PRO A 314 40.59 15.96 14.53
CA PRO A 314 39.63 16.67 15.37
C PRO A 314 38.36 15.83 15.59
N SER A 315 37.88 15.84 16.83
CA SER A 315 36.56 15.35 17.24
C SER A 315 35.44 16.29 16.77
N PRO A 316 34.25 15.77 16.43
CA PRO A 316 33.01 16.52 16.59
C PRO A 316 32.18 15.96 17.75
N GLN A 317 31.68 16.91 18.52
CA GLN A 317 30.98 16.77 19.79
C GLN A 317 29.53 16.30 19.62
N ALA A 318 29.01 15.81 20.74
CA ALA A 318 27.63 15.42 21.00
C ALA A 318 26.64 16.60 20.90
N GLN A 319 25.49 16.37 20.23
CA GLN A 319 24.21 17.08 20.33
C GLN A 319 23.14 16.08 19.84
N ALA A 320 21.91 15.94 20.35
CA ALA A 320 21.21 16.41 21.53
C ALA A 320 20.02 15.44 21.69
N THR A 321 19.71 15.03 22.92
CA THR A 321 18.53 14.23 23.25
C THR A 321 17.28 15.11 23.23
N SER A 322 16.25 14.74 22.44
CA SER A 322 14.94 15.39 22.45
C SER A 322 14.22 15.17 23.79
N PRO A 323 13.63 16.20 24.42
CA PRO A 323 12.82 16.02 25.62
C PRO A 323 11.42 15.55 25.23
N ALA A 324 10.84 14.68 26.07
CA ALA A 324 9.45 14.30 26.00
C ALA A 324 8.58 15.48 26.46
N THR A 325 7.82 16.07 25.55
CA THR A 325 6.88 17.17 25.80
C THR A 325 5.73 16.68 26.69
N SER A 326 5.44 17.42 27.74
CA SER A 326 4.34 17.09 28.66
C SER A 326 2.99 17.44 28.03
N THR A 327 1.93 16.71 28.39
CA THR A 327 0.55 16.92 27.91
C THR A 327 0.02 18.34 28.14
N ALA A 328 0.57 19.10 29.09
CA ALA A 328 0.19 20.48 29.35
C ALA A 328 0.77 21.48 28.32
N GLU A 329 1.96 21.21 27.78
CA GLU A 329 2.57 22.05 26.73
C GLU A 329 1.88 21.83 25.38
N ALA A 330 1.40 20.61 25.11
CA ALA A 330 0.61 20.32 23.91
C ALA A 330 -0.77 21.00 23.91
N GLU A 331 -1.40 21.14 25.09
CA GLU A 331 -2.65 21.90 25.23
C GLU A 331 -2.41 23.41 25.12
N ALA A 332 -1.30 23.92 25.67
CA ALA A 332 -0.92 25.33 25.54
C ALA A 332 -0.52 25.71 24.10
N GLU A 333 0.19 24.82 23.37
CA GLU A 333 0.50 25.02 21.95
C GLU A 333 -0.75 24.93 21.07
N ALA A 334 -1.71 24.07 21.41
CA ALA A 334 -2.99 24.00 20.69
C ALA A 334 -3.85 25.26 20.90
N GLU A 335 -3.88 25.82 22.11
CA GLU A 335 -4.53 27.11 22.38
C GLU A 335 -3.79 28.28 21.70
N ALA A 336 -2.46 28.28 21.70
CA ALA A 336 -1.67 29.31 21.01
C ALA A 336 -1.84 29.26 19.48
N GLN A 337 -1.85 28.07 18.88
CA GLN A 337 -2.11 27.90 17.44
C GLN A 337 -3.56 28.23 17.06
N ASP A 338 -4.50 28.09 18.00
CA ASP A 338 -5.87 28.50 17.75
C ASP A 338 -6.02 30.04 17.83
N GLN A 339 -5.24 30.73 18.68
CA GLN A 339 -5.20 32.20 18.76
C GLN A 339 -4.66 32.88 17.49
N GLU A 340 -3.85 32.22 16.66
CA GLU A 340 -3.29 32.77 15.42
C GLU A 340 -4.21 32.63 14.18
N ARG A 341 -5.39 32.03 14.30
CA ARG A 341 -6.28 31.82 13.13
C ARG A 341 -7.05 33.09 12.74
N GLU A 342 -6.95 33.49 11.47
CA GLU A 342 -7.69 34.62 10.92
C GLU A 342 -9.23 34.46 11.06
N PRO A 343 -9.98 35.55 11.33
CA PRO A 343 -11.44 35.52 11.36
C PRO A 343 -12.03 35.25 9.97
N ARG A 344 -13.15 34.51 9.92
CA ARG A 344 -13.79 34.01 8.69
C ARG A 344 -15.01 34.83 8.25
N GLU A 345 -15.28 34.90 6.96
CA GLU A 345 -16.50 35.52 6.42
C GLU A 345 -17.69 34.56 6.46
N LEU A 346 -18.90 35.07 6.70
CA LEU A 346 -20.14 34.31 6.49
C LEU A 346 -20.45 34.25 5.00
N SER A 347 -20.98 33.10 4.56
CA SER A 347 -21.59 33.00 3.24
C SER A 347 -22.85 33.88 3.16
N GLU A 348 -23.28 34.19 1.93
CA GLU A 348 -24.53 34.90 1.67
C GLU A 348 -25.74 34.25 2.38
N ALA A 349 -25.81 32.91 2.39
CA ALA A 349 -26.85 32.18 3.11
C ALA A 349 -26.75 32.34 4.64
N GLY A 350 -25.53 32.48 5.19
CA GLY A 350 -25.32 32.77 6.61
C GLY A 350 -25.73 34.19 6.98
N VAL A 351 -25.45 35.16 6.11
CA VAL A 351 -25.93 36.55 6.24
C VAL A 351 -27.46 36.58 6.18
N GLU A 352 -28.06 35.91 5.20
CA GLU A 352 -29.52 35.81 5.05
C GLU A 352 -30.17 35.16 6.28
N ARG A 353 -29.59 34.07 6.79
CA ARG A 353 -30.08 33.41 8.01
C ARG A 353 -30.01 34.31 9.24
N LEU A 354 -28.94 35.10 9.37
CA LEU A 354 -28.81 36.07 10.45
C LEU A 354 -29.89 37.17 10.35
N VAL A 355 -30.20 37.62 9.13
CA VAL A 355 -31.29 38.57 8.85
C VAL A 355 -32.65 37.95 9.16
N GLU A 356 -32.91 36.69 8.79
CA GLU A 356 -34.14 35.95 9.14
C GLU A 356 -34.33 35.83 10.65
N LEU A 357 -33.26 35.48 11.37
CA LEU A 357 -33.29 35.23 12.81
C LEU A 357 -33.56 36.53 13.59
N LEU A 358 -32.87 37.60 13.22
CA LEU A 358 -32.98 38.88 13.92
C LEU A 358 -34.12 39.75 13.39
N GLY A 359 -34.56 39.61 12.14
CA GLY A 359 -35.51 40.50 11.47
C GLY A 359 -36.86 40.70 12.19
N PRO A 360 -37.56 39.63 12.62
CA PRO A 360 -38.80 39.75 13.38
C PRO A 360 -38.61 40.50 14.70
N LEU A 361 -37.51 40.23 15.41
CA LEU A 361 -37.17 40.90 16.67
C LEU A 361 -36.83 42.36 16.40
N TYR A 362 -35.93 42.62 15.45
CA TYR A 362 -35.43 43.94 15.12
C TYR A 362 -36.57 44.92 14.80
N ARG A 363 -37.60 44.48 14.06
CA ARG A 363 -38.79 45.30 13.77
C ARG A 363 -39.66 45.59 14.99
N ALA A 364 -39.77 44.65 15.92
CA ALA A 364 -40.63 44.76 17.11
C ALA A 364 -39.96 45.51 18.27
N LEU A 365 -38.63 45.62 18.28
CA LEU A 365 -37.85 46.21 19.36
C LEU A 365 -37.79 47.74 19.30
N SER A 366 -37.74 48.36 20.47
CA SER A 366 -37.36 49.77 20.63
C SER A 366 -35.94 50.03 20.11
N ARG A 367 -35.64 51.30 19.86
CA ARG A 367 -34.30 51.73 19.41
C ARG A 367 -33.19 51.21 20.33
N ASN A 368 -33.37 51.28 21.65
CA ASN A 368 -32.37 50.79 22.62
C ASN A 368 -32.21 49.27 22.54
N ALA A 369 -33.30 48.52 22.41
CA ALA A 369 -33.22 47.06 22.31
C ALA A 369 -32.64 46.58 20.97
N ARG A 370 -32.85 47.31 19.86
CA ARG A 370 -32.15 47.07 18.59
C ARG A 370 -30.64 47.24 18.73
N ARG A 371 -30.17 48.29 19.41
CA ARG A 371 -28.74 48.49 19.70
C ARG A 371 -28.17 47.32 20.51
N THR A 372 -28.90 46.86 21.52
CA THR A 372 -28.52 45.68 22.33
C THR A 372 -28.47 44.40 21.49
N ALA A 373 -29.40 44.20 20.56
CA ALA A 373 -29.39 43.05 19.66
C ALA A 373 -28.16 43.03 18.73
N VAL A 374 -27.79 44.18 18.14
CA VAL A 374 -26.56 44.33 17.34
C VAL A 374 -25.33 44.01 18.16
N LEU A 375 -25.24 44.56 19.38
CA LEU A 375 -24.11 44.33 20.28
C LEU A 375 -23.96 42.85 20.65
N ILE A 376 -25.07 42.15 20.95
CA ILE A 376 -25.07 40.72 21.26
C ILE A 376 -24.65 39.90 20.04
N ALA A 377 -25.20 40.20 18.85
CA ALA A 377 -24.82 39.50 17.62
C ALA A 377 -23.33 39.66 17.32
N ALA A 378 -22.77 40.86 17.50
CA ALA A 378 -21.35 41.15 17.35
C ALA A 378 -20.48 40.39 18.38
N ARG A 379 -20.87 40.36 19.66
CA ARG A 379 -20.17 39.59 20.71
C ARG A 379 -20.14 38.10 20.38
N GLU A 380 -21.27 37.53 19.97
CA GLU A 380 -21.36 36.11 19.61
C GLU A 380 -20.63 35.79 18.31
N ALA A 381 -20.65 36.68 17.32
CA ALA A 381 -19.88 36.55 16.08
C ALA A 381 -18.36 36.57 16.34
N ALA A 382 -17.89 37.47 17.21
CA ALA A 382 -16.51 37.56 17.63
C ALA A 382 -16.05 36.29 18.39
N ARG A 383 -16.89 35.77 19.30
CA ARG A 383 -16.65 34.49 19.99
C ARG A 383 -16.53 33.31 19.03
N GLU A 384 -17.25 33.36 17.90
CA GLU A 384 -17.24 32.34 16.85
C GLU A 384 -16.30 32.68 15.67
N ARG A 385 -15.40 33.66 15.87
CA ARG A 385 -14.38 34.17 14.94
C ARG A 385 -14.90 34.52 13.54
N VAL A 386 -16.08 35.14 13.47
CA VAL A 386 -16.65 35.67 12.24
C VAL A 386 -16.08 37.08 11.97
N ARG A 387 -15.81 37.45 10.72
CA ARG A 387 -15.42 38.81 10.30
C ARG A 387 -16.56 39.80 10.55
N ALA A 388 -16.22 40.98 11.03
CA ALA A 388 -17.22 42.01 11.30
C ALA A 388 -17.92 42.50 10.04
N SER A 389 -17.26 42.42 8.87
CA SER A 389 -17.88 42.73 7.57
C SER A 389 -19.17 41.94 7.33
N SER A 390 -19.22 40.68 7.75
CA SER A 390 -20.40 39.81 7.59
C SER A 390 -21.55 40.21 8.52
N VAL A 391 -21.23 40.58 9.77
CA VAL A 391 -22.22 41.10 10.73
C VAL A 391 -22.74 42.46 10.26
N ALA A 392 -21.84 43.31 9.76
CA ALA A 392 -22.15 44.62 9.23
C ALA A 392 -23.13 44.54 8.05
N GLU A 393 -22.89 43.63 7.09
CA GLU A 393 -23.79 43.42 5.96
C GLU A 393 -25.19 42.96 6.40
N ALA A 394 -25.28 42.03 7.36
CA ALA A 394 -26.57 41.62 7.92
C ALA A 394 -27.30 42.78 8.62
N VAL A 395 -26.58 43.58 9.42
CA VAL A 395 -27.13 44.73 10.14
C VAL A 395 -27.57 45.86 9.20
N ARG A 396 -26.88 46.01 8.06
CA ARG A 396 -27.28 46.92 6.98
C ARG A 396 -28.65 46.50 6.42
N ARG A 397 -28.82 45.22 6.09
CA ARG A 397 -30.08 44.65 5.57
C ARG A 397 -31.23 44.69 6.59
N LEU A 398 -30.94 44.48 7.88
CA LEU A 398 -31.95 44.57 8.95
C LEU A 398 -32.57 45.97 9.09
N GLY A 399 -31.83 47.03 8.72
CA GLY A 399 -32.27 48.42 8.83
C GLY A 399 -33.00 48.97 7.60
N GLU A 400 -33.04 48.24 6.49
CA GLU A 400 -33.68 48.71 5.26
C GLU A 400 -35.19 48.90 5.49
N GLY A 401 -35.67 50.14 5.33
CA GLY A 401 -37.08 50.49 5.50
C GLY A 401 -37.55 50.77 6.94
N LEU A 402 -36.63 50.94 7.90
CA LEU A 402 -36.94 51.33 9.28
C LEU A 402 -36.36 52.71 9.62
N GLU A 403 -37.08 53.51 10.42
CA GLU A 403 -36.47 54.62 11.15
C GLU A 403 -35.53 54.02 12.21
N ASP A 404 -34.24 54.01 11.90
CA ASP A 404 -33.22 53.29 12.65
C ASP A 404 -31.96 54.12 12.87
N ASP A 405 -31.04 53.61 13.69
CA ASP A 405 -29.77 54.28 13.94
C ASP A 405 -28.94 54.46 12.66
N PRO A 406 -28.24 55.61 12.51
CA PRO A 406 -27.28 55.81 11.43
C PRO A 406 -26.24 54.68 11.36
N LEU A 407 -25.73 54.38 10.17
CA LEU A 407 -24.77 53.29 9.95
C LEU A 407 -23.49 53.47 10.79
N GLU A 408 -23.10 54.70 11.09
CA GLU A 408 -21.95 55.04 11.95
C GLU A 408 -22.13 54.55 13.38
N VAL A 409 -23.38 54.59 13.89
CA VAL A 409 -23.73 54.10 15.23
C VAL A 409 -23.73 52.58 15.23
N LYS A 410 -24.24 51.95 14.17
CA LYS A 410 -24.21 50.49 14.00
C LYS A 410 -22.78 49.96 13.89
N ALA A 411 -21.92 50.64 13.13
CA ALA A 411 -20.50 50.34 13.03
C ALA A 411 -19.81 50.41 14.40
N ALA A 412 -20.10 51.45 15.18
CA ALA A 412 -19.55 51.60 16.54
C ALA A 412 -20.02 50.48 17.50
N LEU A 413 -21.28 50.02 17.39
CA LEU A 413 -21.79 48.89 18.18
C LEU A 413 -21.12 47.56 17.82
N ILE A 414 -20.85 47.32 16.53
CA ILE A 414 -20.11 46.14 16.08
C ILE A 414 -18.68 46.18 16.60
N ALA A 415 -17.97 47.31 16.41
CA ALA A 415 -16.62 47.49 16.91
C ALA A 415 -16.53 47.28 18.43
N ARG A 416 -17.49 47.82 19.19
CA ARG A 416 -17.58 47.62 20.65
C ARG A 416 -17.80 46.16 21.02
N GLY A 417 -18.74 45.46 20.37
CA GLY A 417 -19.01 44.05 20.66
C GLY A 417 -17.82 43.13 20.39
N TYR A 418 -17.06 43.40 19.33
CA TYR A 418 -15.81 42.70 19.01
C TYR A 418 -14.70 42.99 20.03
N GLY A 419 -14.55 44.26 20.44
CA GLY A 419 -13.61 44.66 21.49
C GLY A 419 -13.90 44.00 22.84
N GLU A 420 -15.17 43.96 23.27
CA GLU A 420 -15.58 43.30 24.52
C GLU A 420 -15.40 41.78 24.50
N ALA A 421 -15.36 41.17 23.31
CA ALA A 421 -15.06 39.75 23.12
C ALA A 421 -13.56 39.45 22.98
N GLY A 422 -12.68 40.45 23.07
CA GLY A 422 -11.23 40.29 22.97
C GLY A 422 -10.69 40.19 21.53
N ALA A 423 -11.49 40.58 20.53
CA ALA A 423 -11.11 40.57 19.11
C ALA A 423 -11.13 41.99 18.52
N PRO A 424 -10.14 42.86 18.84
CA PRO A 424 -10.16 44.26 18.42
C PRO A 424 -10.16 44.38 16.89
N LEU A 425 -11.09 45.19 16.38
CA LEU A 425 -11.32 45.33 14.95
C LEU A 425 -10.46 46.44 14.33
N GLN A 426 -10.02 46.23 13.09
CA GLN A 426 -9.44 47.30 12.26
C GLN A 426 -10.57 48.16 11.66
N ALA A 427 -10.46 49.49 11.76
CA ALA A 427 -11.49 50.42 11.31
C ALA A 427 -11.82 50.30 9.81
N ASP A 428 -10.87 49.85 9.01
CA ASP A 428 -10.99 49.72 7.56
C ASP A 428 -12.03 48.66 7.15
N GLU A 429 -12.18 47.58 7.93
CA GLU A 429 -13.10 46.47 7.63
C GLU A 429 -14.57 46.92 7.65
N LEU A 430 -14.94 47.76 8.63
CA LEU A 430 -16.29 48.32 8.71
C LEU A 430 -16.51 49.43 7.68
N ARG A 431 -15.45 50.20 7.36
CA ARG A 431 -15.52 51.23 6.31
C ARG A 431 -15.82 50.60 4.95
N GLU A 432 -15.20 49.47 4.65
CA GLU A 432 -15.46 48.72 3.41
C GLU A 432 -16.88 48.13 3.37
N ALA A 433 -17.35 47.54 4.47
CA ALA A 433 -18.65 46.88 4.51
C ALA A 433 -19.85 47.84 4.57
N LEU A 434 -19.74 48.95 5.31
CA LEU A 434 -20.84 49.89 5.54
C LEU A 434 -20.69 51.22 4.78
N GLY A 435 -19.53 51.48 4.18
CA GLY A 435 -19.22 52.76 3.53
C GLY A 435 -19.02 53.92 4.50
N VAL A 436 -18.95 53.67 5.82
CA VAL A 436 -18.85 54.69 6.87
C VAL A 436 -17.82 54.31 7.94
N GLU A 437 -17.20 55.31 8.56
CA GLU A 437 -16.32 55.08 9.71
C GLU A 437 -17.12 54.93 11.01
N PRO A 438 -16.71 54.02 11.93
CA PRO A 438 -17.34 53.92 13.24
C PRO A 438 -17.16 55.23 14.01
N ARG A 439 -18.27 55.76 14.54
CA ARG A 439 -18.25 57.01 15.32
C ARG A 439 -17.46 56.79 16.62
N SER A 440 -16.45 57.63 16.87
CA SER A 440 -15.58 57.57 18.06
C SER A 440 -16.23 58.04 19.37
N ALA A 441 -17.46 58.55 19.31
CA ALA A 441 -18.20 59.02 20.48
C ALA A 441 -18.90 57.83 21.17
N GLU A 442 -18.69 57.69 22.48
CA GLU A 442 -19.32 56.70 23.36
C GLU A 442 -20.80 56.50 22.99
N VAL A 443 -21.11 55.39 22.33
CA VAL A 443 -22.50 55.03 22.07
C VAL A 443 -23.09 54.59 23.40
N GLU A 444 -23.85 55.48 24.04
CA GLU A 444 -24.62 55.14 25.22
C GLU A 444 -25.63 54.05 24.85
N VAL A 445 -25.43 52.87 25.41
CA VAL A 445 -26.36 51.74 25.36
C VAL A 445 -26.81 51.49 26.79
N GLU A 446 -28.08 51.76 27.09
CA GLU A 446 -28.70 51.33 28.34
C GLU A 446 -28.92 49.79 28.30
N GLU A 447 -27.82 49.03 28.41
CA GLU A 447 -27.83 47.57 28.22
C GLU A 447 -28.87 46.88 29.11
N GLY A 448 -29.06 47.33 30.36
CA GLY A 448 -30.03 46.74 31.26
C GLY A 448 -31.48 46.83 30.75
N ARG A 449 -31.87 47.96 30.17
CA ARG A 449 -33.24 48.17 29.67
C ARG A 449 -33.45 47.51 28.32
N GLY A 450 -32.49 47.64 27.40
CA GLY A 450 -32.54 46.99 26.09
C GLY A 450 -32.48 45.46 26.18
N LEU A 451 -31.70 44.92 27.12
CA LEU A 451 -31.63 43.47 27.36
C LEU A 451 -32.94 42.94 27.95
N TYR A 452 -33.54 43.65 28.91
CA TYR A 452 -34.82 43.24 29.48
C TYR A 452 -35.93 43.17 28.43
N GLU A 453 -36.00 44.17 27.56
CA GLU A 453 -36.96 44.17 26.44
C GLU A 453 -36.67 43.04 25.45
N LEU A 454 -35.40 42.82 25.09
CA LEU A 454 -35.01 41.72 24.21
C LEU A 454 -35.41 40.36 24.80
N ILE A 455 -35.09 40.10 26.08
CA ILE A 455 -35.47 38.87 26.80
C ILE A 455 -37.00 38.70 26.81
N THR A 456 -37.74 39.77 27.08
CA THR A 456 -39.20 39.73 27.10
C THR A 456 -39.78 39.41 25.71
N SER A 457 -39.20 40.01 24.65
CA SER A 457 -39.66 39.84 23.26
C SER A 457 -39.49 38.41 22.73
N VAL A 458 -38.53 37.64 23.27
CA VAL A 458 -38.26 36.26 22.87
C VAL A 458 -38.94 35.23 23.79
N GLY A 459 -39.78 35.66 24.75
CA GLY A 459 -40.49 34.75 25.65
C GLY A 459 -39.72 34.42 26.94
N GLY A 460 -38.91 35.35 27.45
CA GLY A 460 -38.17 35.20 28.70
C GLY A 460 -36.79 34.57 28.53
N ASP A 461 -36.17 34.20 29.65
CA ASP A 461 -34.77 33.73 29.69
C ASP A 461 -34.52 32.49 28.82
N GLU A 462 -35.49 31.57 28.73
CA GLU A 462 -35.38 30.38 27.89
C GLU A 462 -35.36 30.72 26.40
N GLY A 463 -36.23 31.64 25.98
CA GLY A 463 -36.25 32.15 24.62
C GLY A 463 -34.98 32.90 24.25
N PHE A 464 -34.42 33.66 25.20
CA PHE A 464 -33.15 34.34 25.01
C PHE A 464 -31.97 33.36 24.88
N ARG A 465 -31.93 32.31 25.71
CA ARG A 465 -30.94 31.22 25.54
C ARG A 465 -31.13 30.46 24.25
N ALA A 466 -32.36 30.31 23.75
CA ALA A 466 -32.64 29.72 22.44
C ALA A 466 -32.10 30.62 21.31
N LEU A 467 -32.35 31.93 21.37
CA LEU A 467 -31.80 32.90 20.43
C LEU A 467 -30.26 32.85 20.40
N LEU A 468 -29.59 32.80 21.55
CA LEU A 468 -28.13 32.68 21.61
C LEU A 468 -27.63 31.36 21.01
N ARG A 469 -28.35 30.25 21.21
CA ARG A 469 -28.02 28.97 20.57
C ARG A 469 -28.17 29.04 19.06
N GLU A 470 -29.24 29.65 18.55
CA GLU A 470 -29.48 29.83 17.12
C GLU A 470 -28.47 30.78 16.47
N LEU A 471 -28.07 31.86 17.17
CA LEU A 471 -26.99 32.76 16.72
C LEU A 471 -25.67 31.99 16.60
N ARG A 472 -25.27 31.26 17.64
CA ARG A 472 -24.07 30.41 17.61
C ARG A 472 -24.18 29.33 16.55
N ALA A 473 -25.34 28.72 16.37
CA ALA A 473 -25.56 27.72 15.33
C ALA A 473 -25.44 28.34 13.94
N THR A 474 -26.01 29.53 13.71
CA THR A 474 -25.88 30.27 12.45
C THR A 474 -24.43 30.59 12.15
N PHE A 475 -23.68 31.03 13.16
CA PHE A 475 -22.25 31.22 13.01
C PHE A 475 -21.54 29.88 12.74
N LYS A 476 -21.84 28.78 13.44
CA LYS A 476 -21.17 27.47 13.28
C LYS A 476 -21.52 26.72 11.99
N LEU A 477 -22.77 26.77 11.53
CA LEU A 477 -23.31 25.99 10.41
C LEU A 477 -22.70 26.39 9.06
N PHE A 478 -22.23 27.64 8.95
CA PHE A 478 -21.54 28.14 7.78
C PHE A 478 -20.04 28.29 8.05
N ARG A 479 -19.46 27.29 8.73
CA ARG A 479 -18.06 26.99 8.50
C ARG A 479 -17.98 26.65 7.02
N ALA A 480 -17.35 27.51 6.20
CA ALA A 480 -16.82 27.04 4.93
C ALA A 480 -16.13 25.70 5.26
N PRO A 481 -16.42 24.59 4.53
CA PRO A 481 -15.70 23.36 4.76
C PRO A 481 -14.23 23.75 4.84
N PRO A 482 -13.49 23.33 5.89
CA PRO A 482 -12.12 23.77 6.06
C PRO A 482 -11.47 23.67 4.69
N PRO A 483 -10.86 24.75 4.15
CA PRO A 483 -10.19 24.66 2.85
C PRO A 483 -9.36 23.42 2.95
N ALA A 484 -9.68 22.43 2.10
CA ALA A 484 -9.23 21.06 2.28
C ALA A 484 -7.77 21.17 2.66
N SER A 485 -7.43 20.91 3.93
CA SER A 485 -6.03 20.78 4.27
C SER A 485 -5.59 19.73 3.30
N GLU A 486 -4.59 20.04 2.46
CA GLU A 486 -3.99 19.03 1.61
C GLU A 486 -3.68 17.89 2.56
N VAL A 487 -4.54 16.86 2.56
CA VAL A 487 -4.51 15.84 3.60
C VAL A 487 -3.21 15.15 3.32
N SER A 488 -2.23 15.48 4.15
CA SER A 488 -0.81 15.27 3.90
C SER A 488 -0.58 13.84 3.44
N GLU A 489 -0.46 13.69 2.12
CA GLU A 489 0.21 12.66 1.31
C GLU A 489 0.13 11.18 1.73
N THR A 490 -0.66 10.79 2.74
CA THR A 490 -0.61 9.46 3.35
C THR A 490 -1.96 8.95 3.87
N PHE A 491 -2.28 7.67 3.64
CA PHE A 491 -3.39 6.95 4.30
C PHE A 491 -3.13 6.68 5.80
N ALA A 492 -2.90 7.74 6.59
CA ALA A 492 -2.83 7.68 8.04
C ALA A 492 -4.20 8.02 8.67
N TYR A 493 -4.77 7.10 9.44
CA TYR A 493 -6.09 7.28 10.04
C TYR A 493 -5.99 7.96 11.41
N THR A 494 -6.53 9.18 11.49
CA THR A 494 -6.62 9.98 12.72
C THR A 494 -8.08 10.18 13.14
N GLY A 495 -9.01 9.40 12.59
CA GLY A 495 -10.45 9.62 12.67
C GLY A 495 -11.09 9.84 11.30
N ASP A 496 -12.41 9.70 11.24
CA ASP A 496 -13.17 9.98 10.02
C ASP A 496 -13.11 11.48 9.71
N LYS A 497 -12.71 11.83 8.50
CA LYS A 497 -12.63 13.22 8.06
C LYS A 497 -12.90 13.35 6.57
N PRO A 498 -13.42 14.50 6.11
CA PRO A 498 -13.56 14.77 4.68
C PRO A 498 -12.23 14.58 3.95
N PHE A 499 -12.30 14.03 2.74
CA PHE A 499 -11.17 13.78 1.87
C PHE A 499 -11.45 14.40 0.50
N LYS A 500 -10.53 15.24 0.05
CA LYS A 500 -10.47 15.73 -1.33
C LYS A 500 -9.02 15.68 -1.78
N GLY A 501 -8.68 14.74 -2.65
CA GLY A 501 -7.28 14.51 -2.99
C GLY A 501 -7.06 13.56 -4.15
N ARG A 502 -5.85 13.60 -4.70
CA ARG A 502 -5.43 12.70 -5.78
C ARG A 502 -5.16 11.31 -5.22
N VAL A 503 -5.73 10.29 -5.85
CA VAL A 503 -5.44 8.88 -5.55
C VAL A 503 -5.22 8.11 -6.85
N GLN A 504 -4.28 7.17 -6.82
CA GLN A 504 -4.07 6.23 -7.91
C GLN A 504 -4.93 4.98 -7.68
N VAL A 505 -5.73 4.58 -8.65
CA VAL A 505 -6.50 3.34 -8.57
C VAL A 505 -5.64 2.18 -9.08
N GLY A 506 -5.22 1.30 -8.17
CA GLY A 506 -4.39 0.13 -8.47
C GLY A 506 -5.18 -1.09 -8.94
N ALA A 507 -6.35 -1.33 -8.35
CA ALA A 507 -7.23 -2.44 -8.70
C ALA A 507 -8.68 -2.13 -8.35
N LEU A 508 -9.62 -2.71 -9.09
CA LEU A 508 -11.06 -2.62 -8.82
C LEU A 508 -11.66 -4.00 -8.57
N THR A 509 -12.64 -4.07 -7.68
CA THR A 509 -13.59 -5.18 -7.58
C THR A 509 -14.73 -4.99 -8.57
N LEU A 510 -15.65 -5.96 -8.64
CA LEU A 510 -16.93 -5.68 -9.27
C LEU A 510 -17.77 -4.73 -8.43
N PRO A 511 -18.70 -3.99 -9.06
CA PRO A 511 -19.78 -3.33 -8.36
C PRO A 511 -20.63 -4.37 -7.63
N LEU A 512 -20.88 -4.13 -6.36
CA LEU A 512 -21.74 -4.95 -5.51
C LEU A 512 -22.94 -4.11 -5.08
N SER A 513 -24.12 -4.70 -5.13
CA SER A 513 -25.33 -4.04 -4.68
C SER A 513 -25.32 -3.87 -3.15
N ARG A 514 -25.48 -2.65 -2.66
CA ARG A 514 -25.42 -2.30 -1.23
C ARG A 514 -26.47 -1.24 -0.91
N TYR A 515 -27.05 -1.33 0.28
CA TYR A 515 -27.95 -0.30 0.77
C TYR A 515 -27.16 0.91 1.26
N THR A 516 -27.58 2.10 0.87
CA THR A 516 -26.95 3.37 1.34
C THR A 516 -27.74 4.03 2.46
N ARG A 517 -28.89 3.47 2.81
CA ARG A 517 -29.65 3.80 4.01
C ARG A 517 -29.92 2.52 4.79
N LEU A 518 -29.43 2.48 6.03
CA LEU A 518 -29.59 1.34 6.94
C LEU A 518 -30.47 1.76 8.12
N ARG A 519 -31.50 0.98 8.41
CA ARG A 519 -32.40 1.20 9.53
C ARG A 519 -32.27 0.05 10.52
N PHE A 520 -32.06 0.40 11.79
CA PHE A 520 -31.85 -0.53 12.89
C PHE A 520 -32.94 -0.33 13.93
N GLU A 521 -33.67 -1.40 14.22
CA GLU A 521 -34.78 -1.39 15.18
C GLU A 521 -34.57 -2.47 16.24
N CYS A 522 -35.06 -2.20 17.45
CA CYS A 522 -35.14 -3.22 18.48
C CYS A 522 -36.29 -4.19 18.15
N ARG A 523 -36.02 -5.50 18.18
CA ARG A 523 -37.04 -6.54 17.93
C ARG A 523 -38.09 -6.61 19.04
N GLU A 524 -37.70 -6.27 20.26
CA GLU A 524 -38.53 -6.34 21.47
C GLU A 524 -38.51 -4.98 22.20
N PRO A 525 -39.09 -3.92 21.61
CA PRO A 525 -38.99 -2.56 22.16
C PRO A 525 -39.76 -2.39 23.48
N SER A 526 -40.76 -3.24 23.74
CA SER A 526 -41.54 -3.28 24.99
C SER A 526 -40.72 -3.72 26.19
N ASP A 527 -39.78 -4.65 25.98
CA ASP A 527 -39.04 -5.33 27.05
C ASP A 527 -37.64 -4.75 27.24
N CYS A 528 -37.32 -3.71 26.48
CA CYS A 528 -36.07 -2.99 26.63
C CYS A 528 -36.13 -2.17 27.93
N GLU A 529 -35.16 -2.34 28.83
CA GLU A 529 -35.05 -1.56 30.08
C GLU A 529 -34.15 -0.33 29.93
N VAL A 530 -33.49 -0.21 28.79
CA VAL A 530 -32.53 0.86 28.51
C VAL A 530 -33.26 2.16 28.19
N ARG A 531 -33.08 3.16 29.04
CA ARG A 531 -33.59 4.53 28.84
C ARG A 531 -32.93 5.17 27.62
N ASP A 532 -33.74 5.85 26.79
CA ASP A 532 -33.30 6.56 25.58
C ASP A 532 -32.56 5.69 24.54
N CYS A 533 -32.94 4.41 24.43
CA CYS A 533 -32.34 3.50 23.46
C CYS A 533 -32.66 3.95 22.01
N PRO A 534 -31.65 4.31 21.19
CA PRO A 534 -31.88 4.83 19.83
C PRO A 534 -32.49 3.78 18.89
N LEU A 535 -32.36 2.49 19.23
CA LEU A 535 -32.95 1.39 18.49
C LEU A 535 -34.46 1.27 18.69
N ARG A 536 -35.05 1.80 19.78
CA ARG A 536 -36.52 1.79 19.95
C ARG A 536 -37.22 2.75 19.01
N SER A 537 -36.61 3.92 18.78
CA SER A 537 -37.10 4.94 17.85
C SER A 537 -36.74 4.63 16.39
N GLY A 538 -35.93 3.60 16.14
CA GLY A 538 -35.36 3.28 14.84
C GLY A 538 -34.15 4.17 14.53
N LEU A 539 -32.96 3.64 14.74
CA LEU A 539 -31.73 4.32 14.34
C LEU A 539 -31.56 4.20 12.83
N VAL A 540 -31.37 5.32 12.15
CA VAL A 540 -31.13 5.35 10.71
C VAL A 540 -29.73 5.88 10.46
N LEU A 541 -28.93 5.13 9.71
CA LEU A 541 -27.70 5.61 9.09
C LEU A 541 -27.97 5.84 7.61
N ASP A 542 -27.59 7.00 7.09
CA ASP A 542 -27.85 7.38 5.70
C ASP A 542 -26.64 8.10 5.11
N VAL A 543 -26.19 7.66 3.92
CA VAL A 543 -25.07 8.29 3.21
C VAL A 543 -25.43 9.70 2.72
N GLU A 544 -26.70 9.98 2.47
CA GLU A 544 -27.16 11.27 1.94
C GLU A 544 -27.47 12.31 3.04
N ASP A 545 -27.62 11.90 4.30
CA ASP A 545 -27.88 12.79 5.43
C ASP A 545 -26.60 12.99 6.26
N PRO A 546 -25.95 14.18 6.21
CA PRO A 546 -24.71 14.45 6.95
C PRO A 546 -24.82 14.24 8.47
N ASN A 547 -26.01 14.37 9.05
CA ASN A 547 -26.22 14.18 10.49
C ASN A 547 -26.37 12.71 10.88
N ARG A 548 -26.60 11.83 9.90
CA ARG A 548 -26.81 10.39 10.08
C ARG A 548 -25.76 9.55 9.35
N PHE A 549 -24.71 10.19 8.86
CA PHE A 549 -23.67 9.54 8.10
C PHE A 549 -22.47 9.19 8.98
N ASP A 550 -22.08 7.91 9.01
CA ASP A 550 -20.82 7.45 9.64
C ASP A 550 -19.96 6.73 8.59
N PRO A 551 -18.89 7.37 8.08
CA PRO A 551 -18.06 6.81 7.02
C PRO A 551 -17.47 5.44 7.34
N SER A 552 -16.88 5.26 8.53
CA SER A 552 -16.30 3.96 8.92
C SER A 552 -17.35 2.86 9.07
N ALA A 553 -18.55 3.20 9.58
CA ALA A 553 -19.64 2.25 9.68
C ALA A 553 -20.03 1.73 8.29
N PHE A 554 -20.26 2.63 7.33
CA PHE A 554 -20.57 2.25 5.94
C PHE A 554 -19.43 1.51 5.25
N ALA A 555 -18.17 1.96 5.39
CA ALA A 555 -17.02 1.25 4.85
C ALA A 555 -16.91 -0.19 5.39
N THR A 556 -17.16 -0.37 6.69
CA THR A 556 -17.19 -1.70 7.32
C THR A 556 -18.34 -2.55 6.78
N TYR A 557 -19.54 -2.00 6.64
CA TYR A 557 -20.68 -2.72 6.04
C TYR A 557 -20.41 -3.09 4.58
N PHE A 558 -19.81 -2.21 3.78
CA PHE A 558 -19.49 -2.52 2.39
C PHE A 558 -18.50 -3.68 2.26
N ASP A 559 -17.53 -3.77 3.17
CA ASP A 559 -16.59 -4.88 3.28
C ASP A 559 -17.25 -6.20 3.70
N THR A 560 -18.11 -6.18 4.73
CA THR A 560 -18.64 -7.41 5.34
C THR A 560 -19.97 -7.87 4.76
N ASN A 561 -20.70 -6.97 4.10
CA ASN A 561 -22.10 -7.14 3.70
C ASN A 561 -23.02 -7.50 4.89
N ARG A 562 -22.68 -7.05 6.10
CA ARG A 562 -23.46 -7.28 7.33
C ARG A 562 -23.75 -5.94 8.00
N PRO A 563 -24.98 -5.42 7.90
CA PRO A 563 -25.34 -4.14 8.51
C PRO A 563 -25.06 -4.06 10.02
N GLU A 564 -25.10 -5.19 10.72
CA GLU A 564 -24.80 -5.28 12.15
C GLU A 564 -23.36 -4.88 12.47
N ASP A 565 -22.43 -5.11 11.55
CA ASP A 565 -21.05 -4.65 11.71
C ASP A 565 -20.93 -3.13 11.59
N ALA A 566 -21.75 -2.47 10.78
CA ALA A 566 -21.84 -1.00 10.74
C ALA A 566 -22.36 -0.46 12.07
N LEU A 567 -23.43 -1.05 12.61
CA LEU A 567 -23.98 -0.66 13.91
C LEU A 567 -22.95 -0.82 15.03
N ARG A 568 -22.14 -1.88 15.01
CA ARG A 568 -21.04 -2.05 15.97
C ARG A 568 -20.03 -0.91 15.90
N VAL A 569 -19.58 -0.55 14.70
CA VAL A 569 -18.60 0.53 14.50
C VAL A 569 -19.20 1.88 14.91
N TYR A 570 -20.48 2.13 14.61
CA TYR A 570 -21.19 3.31 15.07
C TYR A 570 -21.24 3.38 16.60
N ALA A 571 -21.58 2.28 17.27
CA ALA A 571 -21.66 2.22 18.73
C ALA A 571 -20.30 2.36 19.45
N GLU A 572 -19.17 2.14 18.77
CA GLU A 572 -17.83 2.39 19.31
C GLU A 572 -17.50 3.89 19.40
N LYS A 573 -18.10 4.73 18.53
CA LYS A 573 -17.80 6.16 18.44
C LYS A 573 -18.82 7.04 19.13
N HIS A 574 -20.08 6.62 19.10
CA HIS A 574 -21.19 7.39 19.63
C HIS A 574 -21.60 6.85 20.99
N PRO A 575 -22.12 7.68 21.90
CA PRO A 575 -22.64 7.22 23.19
C PRO A 575 -23.80 6.26 22.93
N PHE A 576 -23.50 4.95 22.95
CA PHE A 576 -24.48 3.91 22.75
C PHE A 576 -24.89 3.36 24.12
N PRO A 577 -26.19 3.23 24.40
CA PRO A 577 -26.61 2.70 25.69
C PRO A 577 -26.07 1.28 25.91
N ARG A 578 -25.72 0.95 27.16
CA ARG A 578 -25.24 -0.38 27.57
C ARG A 578 -26.38 -1.41 27.59
N CYS A 579 -26.95 -1.73 26.44
CA CYS A 579 -27.83 -2.88 26.30
C CYS A 579 -26.97 -4.16 26.15
N PRO A 580 -27.00 -5.14 27.06
CA PRO A 580 -26.16 -6.33 26.93
C PRO A 580 -26.56 -7.20 25.71
N GLU A 581 -27.83 -7.15 25.32
CA GLU A 581 -28.45 -8.06 24.35
C GLU A 581 -28.75 -7.41 22.98
N TRP A 582 -28.37 -6.14 22.74
CA TRP A 582 -28.74 -5.45 21.49
C TRP A 582 -28.25 -6.18 20.23
N ARG A 583 -27.14 -6.93 20.34
CA ARG A 583 -26.59 -7.73 19.22
C ARG A 583 -27.52 -8.86 18.77
N LYS A 584 -28.30 -9.45 19.69
CA LYS A 584 -29.24 -10.54 19.37
C LYS A 584 -30.62 -10.00 18.99
N ASN A 585 -30.97 -8.83 19.53
CA ASN A 585 -32.31 -8.27 19.47
C ASN A 585 -32.44 -7.05 18.53
N VAL A 586 -31.55 -6.90 17.54
CA VAL A 586 -31.67 -5.88 16.49
C VAL A 586 -32.22 -6.50 15.20
N SER A 587 -33.21 -5.84 14.60
CA SER A 587 -33.60 -6.04 13.21
C SER A 587 -32.94 -4.96 12.37
N CYS A 588 -32.45 -5.34 11.19
CA CYS A 588 -31.92 -4.40 10.23
C CYS A 588 -32.73 -4.48 8.93
N SER A 589 -33.10 -3.33 8.39
CA SER A 589 -33.57 -3.18 7.01
C SER A 589 -32.67 -2.21 6.26
N GLY A 590 -32.62 -2.36 4.94
CA GLY A 590 -31.86 -1.51 4.05
C GLY A 590 -32.76 -0.89 2.99
N GLU A 591 -32.48 0.36 2.64
CA GLU A 591 -33.16 1.15 1.63
C GLU A 591 -32.12 1.82 0.71
N ASN A 592 -32.56 2.37 -0.42
CA ASN A 592 -31.71 3.09 -1.38
C ASN A 592 -30.51 2.24 -1.84
N GLU A 593 -30.80 1.15 -2.55
CA GLU A 593 -29.79 0.23 -3.04
C GLU A 593 -28.97 0.89 -4.17
N ARG A 594 -27.65 0.89 -4.03
CA ARG A 594 -26.70 1.43 -5.00
C ARG A 594 -25.58 0.44 -5.25
N ALA A 595 -24.98 0.53 -6.43
CA ALA A 595 -23.76 -0.21 -6.71
C ALA A 595 -22.59 0.42 -5.94
N VAL A 596 -21.80 -0.42 -5.26
CA VAL A 596 -20.57 -0.02 -4.57
C VAL A 596 -19.41 -0.85 -5.11
N THR A 597 -18.38 -0.18 -5.63
CA THR A 597 -17.16 -0.83 -6.12
C THR A 597 -16.04 -0.66 -5.10
N GLY A 598 -15.53 -1.78 -4.58
CA GLY A 598 -14.31 -1.77 -3.78
C GLY A 598 -13.08 -1.59 -4.66
N ALA A 599 -12.02 -1.01 -4.12
CA ALA A 599 -10.79 -0.77 -4.84
C ALA A 599 -9.56 -0.83 -3.93
N ILE A 600 -8.42 -1.08 -4.58
CA ILE A 600 -7.10 -0.84 -4.02
C ILE A 600 -6.62 0.48 -4.61
N VAL A 601 -6.27 1.42 -3.75
CA VAL A 601 -5.77 2.73 -4.15
C VAL A 601 -4.39 2.97 -3.54
N TYR A 602 -3.61 3.82 -4.18
CA TYR A 602 -2.34 4.32 -3.67
C TYR A 602 -2.43 5.83 -3.51
N ASP A 603 -1.90 6.34 -2.40
CA ASP A 603 -1.67 7.79 -2.26
C ASP A 603 -0.43 8.22 -3.06
N LEU A 604 -0.10 9.51 -3.01
CA LEU A 604 1.06 10.07 -3.71
C LEU A 604 2.40 9.51 -3.20
N SER A 605 2.45 9.03 -1.96
CA SER A 605 3.62 8.37 -1.38
C SER A 605 3.74 6.89 -1.79
N GLY A 606 2.74 6.35 -2.50
CA GLY A 606 2.67 4.95 -2.91
C GLY A 606 2.22 4.00 -1.80
N ARG A 607 1.71 4.50 -0.66
CA ARG A 607 1.13 3.63 0.37
C ARG A 607 -0.23 3.13 -0.09
N GLU A 608 -0.47 1.84 0.15
CA GLU A 608 -1.71 1.18 -0.21
C GLU A 608 -2.83 1.54 0.78
N GLY A 609 -4.01 1.84 0.23
CA GLY A 609 -5.25 2.02 0.97
C GLY A 609 -6.42 1.32 0.28
N ARG A 610 -7.58 1.33 0.93
CA ARG A 610 -8.85 0.90 0.34
C ARG A 610 -9.60 2.08 -0.24
N ALA A 611 -10.46 1.81 -1.21
CA ALA A 611 -11.51 2.76 -1.55
C ALA A 611 -12.85 2.05 -1.79
N TRP A 612 -13.93 2.75 -1.47
CA TRP A 612 -15.30 2.31 -1.69
C TRP A 612 -16.00 3.35 -2.54
N PHE A 613 -16.14 3.06 -3.84
CA PHE A 613 -16.83 3.94 -4.78
C PHE A 613 -18.32 3.71 -4.69
N ILE A 614 -19.06 4.69 -4.18
CA ILE A 614 -20.51 4.68 -4.20
C ILE A 614 -20.95 5.21 -5.57
N HIS A 615 -21.63 4.39 -6.36
CA HIS A 615 -22.05 4.79 -7.69
C HIS A 615 -23.21 5.77 -7.61
N GLY A 616 -22.99 6.99 -8.11
CA GLY A 616 -24.03 7.96 -8.41
C GLY A 616 -24.32 8.05 -9.91
N PRO A 617 -25.23 8.93 -10.35
CA PRO A 617 -25.59 9.12 -11.76
C PRO A 617 -24.42 9.48 -12.68
N ARG A 618 -23.36 10.08 -12.11
CA ARG A 618 -22.14 10.50 -12.82
C ARG A 618 -20.94 9.57 -12.59
N CYS A 619 -21.08 8.52 -11.79
CA CYS A 619 -20.00 7.59 -11.48
C CYS A 619 -19.90 6.54 -12.59
N ASP A 620 -19.01 6.76 -13.56
CA ASP A 620 -18.71 5.77 -14.61
C ASP A 620 -17.34 5.12 -14.34
N LEU A 621 -17.36 3.91 -13.78
CA LEU A 621 -16.19 3.06 -13.60
C LEU A 621 -16.15 1.90 -14.61
N ARG A 622 -16.89 1.98 -15.72
CA ARG A 622 -16.81 0.95 -16.78
C ARG A 622 -15.39 0.74 -17.26
N ARG A 623 -14.62 1.84 -17.31
CA ARG A 623 -13.18 1.85 -17.60
C ARG A 623 -12.45 2.32 -16.36
N ALA A 624 -11.66 1.43 -15.76
CA ALA A 624 -10.94 1.75 -14.53
C ALA A 624 -10.00 2.95 -14.74
N PRO A 625 -10.25 4.12 -14.12
CA PRO A 625 -9.33 5.25 -14.23
C PRO A 625 -8.01 4.89 -13.53
N ASN A 626 -6.87 5.44 -13.97
CA ASN A 626 -5.58 5.34 -13.28
C ASN A 626 -5.48 6.38 -12.18
N TRP A 627 -5.78 7.64 -12.49
CA TRP A 627 -5.75 8.74 -11.53
C TRP A 627 -7.11 9.42 -11.42
N ILE A 628 -7.51 9.74 -10.20
CA ILE A 628 -8.72 10.51 -9.90
C ILE A 628 -8.41 11.56 -8.83
N ILE A 629 -9.16 12.66 -8.82
CA ILE A 629 -9.32 13.48 -7.62
C ILE A 629 -10.59 12.96 -6.95
N ALA A 630 -10.41 12.21 -5.87
CA ALA A 630 -11.51 11.64 -5.12
C ALA A 630 -12.05 12.66 -4.12
N GLU A 631 -13.37 12.73 -4.03
CA GLU A 631 -14.12 13.48 -3.04
C GLU A 631 -14.94 12.49 -2.20
N GLY A 632 -14.83 12.61 -0.88
CA GLY A 632 -15.47 11.68 0.03
C GLY A 632 -14.90 11.79 1.43
N TRP A 633 -14.63 10.65 2.06
CA TRP A 633 -14.21 10.58 3.46
C TRP A 633 -13.07 9.60 3.66
N LEU A 634 -12.01 10.03 4.34
CA LEU A 634 -10.99 9.13 4.85
C LEU A 634 -11.57 8.40 6.06
N CYS A 635 -11.62 7.07 6.02
CA CYS A 635 -12.31 6.26 7.02
C CYS A 635 -11.67 4.90 7.26
N ARG A 636 -12.17 4.19 8.27
CA ARG A 636 -11.70 2.85 8.67
C ARG A 636 -12.74 1.78 8.32
N GLY A 637 -12.38 0.87 7.44
CA GLY A 637 -13.18 -0.31 7.07
C GLY A 637 -12.98 -1.50 8.01
N HIS A 638 -13.39 -2.68 7.55
CA HIS A 638 -13.34 -3.90 8.36
C HIS A 638 -11.89 -4.29 8.72
N LYS A 639 -11.67 -4.80 9.94
CA LYS A 639 -10.35 -5.12 10.51
C LYS A 639 -9.36 -3.94 10.55
N GLY A 640 -9.87 -2.71 10.62
CA GLY A 640 -9.02 -1.53 10.77
C GLY A 640 -8.35 -1.05 9.47
N ARG A 641 -8.77 -1.56 8.31
CA ARG A 641 -8.22 -1.16 7.01
C ARG A 641 -8.56 0.30 6.72
N ILE A 642 -7.56 1.10 6.40
CA ILE A 642 -7.71 2.54 6.15
C ILE A 642 -7.97 2.76 4.66
N GLY A 643 -8.88 3.67 4.34
CA GLY A 643 -9.21 3.97 2.96
C GLY A 643 -10.07 5.21 2.80
N VAL A 644 -10.58 5.40 1.58
CA VAL A 644 -11.46 6.51 1.23
C VAL A 644 -12.82 5.98 0.76
N LEU A 645 -13.88 6.38 1.43
CA LEU A 645 -15.24 6.20 0.93
C LEU A 645 -15.54 7.34 -0.03
N ILE A 646 -15.61 7.01 -1.32
CA ILE A 646 -15.66 7.96 -2.44
C ILE A 646 -17.12 8.15 -2.85
N THR A 647 -17.60 9.38 -2.73
CA THR A 647 -18.96 9.79 -3.12
C THR A 647 -18.98 10.50 -4.47
N ALA A 648 -17.85 11.12 -4.86
CA ALA A 648 -17.65 11.74 -6.16
C ALA A 648 -16.17 11.70 -6.55
N PHE A 649 -15.88 11.80 -7.85
CA PHE A 649 -14.50 11.98 -8.32
C PHE A 649 -14.48 12.72 -9.66
N THR A 650 -13.38 13.43 -9.94
CA THR A 650 -13.17 14.06 -11.25
C THR A 650 -12.65 13.04 -12.25
N SER A 651 -13.03 13.22 -13.52
CA SER A 651 -12.57 12.34 -14.58
C SER A 651 -11.06 12.47 -14.78
N GLU A 652 -10.43 11.37 -15.19
CA GLU A 652 -8.97 11.24 -15.30
C GLU A 652 -8.30 12.28 -16.23
N SER A 653 -9.00 12.70 -17.28
CA SER A 653 -8.51 13.73 -18.23
C SER A 653 -8.29 15.10 -17.57
N GLU A 654 -9.05 15.42 -16.52
CA GLU A 654 -8.96 16.70 -15.81
C GLU A 654 -7.87 16.67 -14.74
N VAL A 655 -7.48 15.49 -14.26
CA VAL A 655 -6.42 15.32 -13.24
C VAL A 655 -5.01 15.47 -13.85
N MET A 656 -4.86 15.02 -15.10
CA MET A 656 -3.55 14.88 -15.77
C MET A 656 -3.22 16.00 -16.75
N ALA A 657 -4.19 16.81 -17.18
CA ALA A 657 -3.92 17.96 -18.04
C ALA A 657 -3.43 19.13 -17.18
N PRO A 658 -2.18 19.60 -17.35
CA PRO A 658 -1.77 20.83 -16.70
C PRO A 658 -2.68 21.97 -17.20
N PRO A 659 -2.97 22.98 -16.34
CA PRO A 659 -3.65 24.19 -16.76
C PRO A 659 -3.02 24.75 -18.05
N LYS A 660 -3.84 25.30 -18.93
CA LYS A 660 -3.36 25.86 -20.22
C LYS A 660 -2.20 26.84 -20.00
N GLU A 661 -2.26 27.64 -18.94
CA GLU A 661 -1.21 28.58 -18.53
C GLU A 661 0.11 27.88 -18.17
N GLU A 662 0.08 26.75 -17.48
CA GLU A 662 1.29 25.95 -17.18
C GLU A 662 1.90 25.36 -18.44
N VAL A 663 1.05 24.88 -19.35
CA VAL A 663 1.50 24.40 -20.66
C VAL A 663 2.19 25.53 -21.44
N GLU A 664 1.61 26.73 -21.46
CA GLU A 664 2.21 27.88 -22.15
C GLU A 664 3.49 28.37 -21.46
N ARG A 665 3.56 28.36 -20.11
CA ARG A 665 4.79 28.63 -19.36
C ARG A 665 5.88 27.62 -19.71
N ALA A 666 5.57 26.33 -19.70
CA ALA A 666 6.50 25.27 -20.06
C ALA A 666 6.97 25.43 -21.52
N ARG A 667 6.08 25.76 -22.46
CA ARG A 667 6.43 26.07 -23.85
C ARG A 667 7.38 27.26 -23.96
N ALA A 668 7.14 28.34 -23.20
CA ALA A 668 8.02 29.50 -23.18
C ALA A 668 9.43 29.16 -22.69
N VAL A 669 9.54 28.39 -21.60
CA VAL A 669 10.83 27.89 -21.09
C VAL A 669 11.51 26.98 -22.10
N LEU A 670 10.79 26.05 -22.71
CA LEU A 670 11.38 25.17 -23.73
C LEU A 670 11.89 25.95 -24.94
N ARG A 671 11.18 27.01 -25.36
CA ARG A 671 11.63 27.91 -26.43
C ARG A 671 12.89 28.69 -26.04
N SER A 672 13.00 29.15 -24.79
CA SER A 672 14.21 29.85 -24.32
C SER A 672 15.44 28.95 -24.23
N LEU A 673 15.25 27.63 -24.17
CA LEU A 673 16.32 26.63 -24.11
C LEU A 673 16.86 26.24 -25.50
N VAL A 674 16.35 26.85 -26.57
CA VAL A 674 16.81 26.63 -27.95
C VAL A 674 17.30 27.95 -28.53
N GLU A 675 18.55 28.01 -28.95
CA GLU A 675 19.11 29.11 -29.73
C GLU A 675 18.74 28.88 -31.21
N PRO A 676 17.77 29.64 -31.80
CA PRO A 676 17.21 29.34 -33.12
C PRO A 676 18.28 29.25 -34.20
N ASP A 677 19.29 30.11 -34.11
CA ASP A 677 20.37 30.25 -35.09
C ASP A 677 21.42 29.11 -35.00
N LYS A 678 21.43 28.34 -33.91
CA LYS A 678 22.36 27.22 -33.69
C LYS A 678 21.73 25.84 -33.84
N GLY A 679 20.46 25.78 -34.24
CA GLY A 679 19.74 24.53 -34.48
C GLY A 679 19.76 23.58 -33.26
N LEU A 680 19.88 22.27 -33.51
CA LEU A 680 19.86 21.25 -32.46
C LEU A 680 21.03 21.43 -31.48
N GLU A 681 22.21 21.83 -31.97
CA GLU A 681 23.45 21.93 -31.18
C GLU A 681 23.39 23.01 -30.09
N GLY A 682 22.60 24.07 -30.32
CA GLY A 682 22.32 25.11 -29.34
C GLY A 682 21.35 24.69 -28.24
N SER A 683 20.59 23.60 -28.43
CA SER A 683 19.52 23.20 -27.52
C SER A 683 20.02 22.60 -26.20
N ALA A 684 19.28 22.81 -25.11
CA ALA A 684 19.54 22.13 -23.84
C ALA A 684 19.52 20.60 -23.96
N VAL A 685 18.67 20.06 -24.84
CA VAL A 685 18.60 18.62 -25.14
C VAL A 685 19.93 18.10 -25.68
N PHE A 686 20.56 18.82 -26.61
CA PHE A 686 21.85 18.46 -27.16
C PHE A 686 22.97 18.57 -26.13
N LYS A 687 22.95 19.62 -25.30
CA LYS A 687 23.91 19.79 -24.19
C LYS A 687 23.83 18.63 -23.19
N ILE A 688 22.61 18.19 -22.82
CA ILE A 688 22.40 17.02 -21.94
C ILE A 688 22.89 15.73 -22.61
N ALA A 689 22.55 15.53 -23.88
CA ALA A 689 23.02 14.38 -24.65
C ALA A 689 24.55 14.33 -24.75
N GLU A 690 25.20 15.48 -24.89
CA GLU A 690 26.65 15.60 -24.89
C GLU A 690 27.27 15.24 -23.55
N LEU A 691 26.70 15.73 -22.44
CA LEU A 691 27.15 15.39 -21.09
C LEU A 691 27.03 13.88 -20.84
N LEU A 692 25.93 13.26 -21.27
CA LEU A 692 25.75 11.81 -21.20
C LEU A 692 26.82 11.08 -22.01
N ARG A 693 27.03 11.47 -23.27
CA ARG A 693 28.05 10.87 -24.14
C ARG A 693 29.44 10.91 -23.49
N ARG A 694 29.84 12.07 -22.95
CA ARG A 694 31.11 12.24 -22.23
C ARG A 694 31.20 11.36 -20.99
N LYS A 695 30.12 11.30 -20.19
CA LYS A 695 30.09 10.52 -18.94
C LYS A 695 30.17 9.00 -19.18
N VAL A 696 29.60 8.49 -20.26
CA VAL A 696 29.68 7.06 -20.62
C VAL A 696 30.87 6.73 -21.52
N ASN A 697 31.74 7.71 -21.80
CA ASN A 697 32.89 7.59 -22.71
C ASN A 697 32.53 7.01 -24.09
N ALA A 698 31.35 7.38 -24.60
CA ALA A 698 30.86 6.89 -25.89
C ALA A 698 31.49 7.66 -27.06
N LYS A 699 31.91 6.93 -28.10
CA LYS A 699 32.36 7.51 -29.37
C LYS A 699 31.15 7.66 -30.32
N GLY A 700 31.14 8.72 -31.13
CA GLY A 700 30.09 8.96 -32.14
C GLY A 700 28.83 9.68 -31.63
N ASP A 701 27.92 9.96 -32.56
CA ASP A 701 26.67 10.73 -32.33
C ASP A 701 25.46 9.86 -31.92
N GLU A 702 25.65 8.55 -31.78
CA GLU A 702 24.57 7.58 -31.51
C GLU A 702 23.86 7.86 -30.19
N VAL A 703 24.60 8.27 -29.16
CA VAL A 703 24.01 8.68 -27.87
C VAL A 703 23.14 9.93 -28.04
N ARG A 704 23.55 10.89 -28.89
CA ARG A 704 22.79 12.10 -29.17
C ARG A 704 21.50 11.81 -29.92
N LYS A 705 21.62 11.08 -31.03
CA LYS A 705 20.48 10.66 -31.87
C LYS A 705 19.49 9.82 -31.06
N GLY A 706 19.99 8.87 -30.27
CA GLY A 706 19.18 8.03 -29.41
C GLY A 706 18.50 8.77 -28.26
N PHE A 707 19.16 9.76 -27.65
CA PHE A 707 18.52 10.55 -26.58
C PHE A 707 17.45 11.51 -27.13
N ALA A 708 17.68 12.13 -28.29
CA ALA A 708 16.66 12.93 -28.98
C ALA A 708 15.43 12.08 -29.36
N ALA A 709 15.68 10.86 -29.85
CA ALA A 709 14.65 9.86 -30.10
C ALA A 709 13.82 9.52 -28.84
N ASP A 710 14.51 9.31 -27.71
CA ASP A 710 13.86 9.05 -26.42
C ASP A 710 12.95 10.22 -26.01
N LEU A 711 13.35 11.46 -26.27
CA LEU A 711 12.54 12.65 -25.95
C LEU A 711 11.37 12.85 -26.90
N LEU A 712 11.54 12.63 -28.20
CA LEU A 712 10.44 12.71 -29.17
C LEU A 712 9.37 11.67 -28.89
N PHE A 713 9.78 10.46 -28.47
CA PHE A 713 8.87 9.44 -27.97
C PHE A 713 8.02 9.95 -26.79
N VAL A 714 8.67 10.57 -25.79
CA VAL A 714 7.97 11.14 -24.62
C VAL A 714 7.15 12.39 -24.98
N ALA A 715 7.49 13.11 -26.03
CA ALA A 715 6.72 14.26 -26.50
C ALA A 715 5.58 13.88 -27.45
N SER A 716 5.55 12.64 -27.94
CA SER A 716 4.57 12.20 -28.93
C SER A 716 3.13 12.26 -28.37
N PRO A 717 2.14 12.64 -29.21
CA PRO A 717 0.75 12.67 -28.77
C PRO A 717 0.27 11.26 -28.42
N VAL A 718 -0.54 11.16 -27.36
CA VAL A 718 -1.18 9.90 -26.93
C VAL A 718 -2.21 9.41 -27.96
N TRP A 719 -2.83 10.32 -28.71
CA TRP A 719 -3.82 10.01 -29.73
C TRP A 719 -3.39 10.58 -31.08
N VAL A 720 -3.44 9.75 -32.11
CA VAL A 720 -3.19 10.13 -33.50
C VAL A 720 -4.38 9.75 -34.36
N ARG A 721 -4.67 10.55 -35.39
CA ARG A 721 -5.66 10.17 -36.40
C ARG A 721 -4.95 9.40 -37.50
N THR A 722 -5.49 8.25 -37.86
CA THR A 722 -4.97 7.44 -38.97
C THR A 722 -5.82 7.66 -40.23
N PRO A 723 -5.26 7.55 -41.46
CA PRO A 723 -6.02 7.59 -42.70
C PRO A 723 -7.07 6.48 -42.80
N GLU A 724 -6.87 5.37 -42.09
CA GLU A 724 -7.70 4.16 -42.13
C GLU A 724 -8.89 4.21 -41.17
N SER A 725 -8.80 5.03 -40.13
CA SER A 725 -9.83 5.17 -39.11
C SER A 725 -10.20 6.64 -38.94
N ALA A 726 -11.49 6.95 -39.07
CA ALA A 726 -12.01 8.27 -38.68
C ALA A 726 -11.80 8.53 -37.17
N ASP A 727 -11.66 7.47 -36.38
CA ASP A 727 -11.45 7.51 -34.94
C ASP A 727 -9.98 7.68 -34.57
N LYS A 728 -9.75 8.30 -33.41
CA LYS A 728 -8.41 8.46 -32.85
C LYS A 728 -7.87 7.10 -32.41
N GLU A 729 -6.67 6.75 -32.85
CA GLU A 729 -5.93 5.57 -32.42
C GLU A 729 -4.82 5.95 -31.45
N LEU A 730 -4.40 4.99 -30.63
CA LEU A 730 -3.31 5.22 -29.69
C LEU A 730 -2.00 5.54 -30.43
N GLY A 731 -1.28 6.53 -29.90
CA GLY A 731 -0.06 7.11 -30.45
C GLY A 731 1.15 6.17 -30.50
N ALA A 732 2.31 6.76 -30.80
CA ALA A 732 3.54 6.10 -31.19
C ALA A 732 3.93 4.89 -30.32
N THR A 733 3.96 3.71 -30.93
CA THR A 733 4.76 2.58 -30.44
C THR A 733 6.08 2.59 -31.20
N ILE A 734 7.20 2.73 -30.48
CA ILE A 734 8.54 2.88 -31.06
C ILE A 734 9.38 1.65 -30.78
N CYS A 735 10.14 1.18 -31.77
CA CYS A 735 11.11 0.11 -31.58
C CYS A 735 12.51 0.63 -31.94
N GLU A 736 13.42 0.68 -30.97
CA GLU A 736 14.82 1.02 -31.18
C GLU A 736 15.66 -0.26 -31.26
N LEU A 737 16.20 -0.50 -32.45
CA LEU A 737 17.09 -1.61 -32.76
C LEU A 737 18.52 -1.09 -32.88
N GLY A 738 19.46 -1.75 -32.20
CA GLY A 738 20.88 -1.38 -32.28
C GLY A 738 21.74 -2.24 -31.36
N PRO A 739 23.06 -2.22 -31.51
CA PRO A 739 23.99 -2.93 -30.65
C PRO A 739 23.99 -2.38 -29.21
N SER A 740 24.62 -3.13 -28.30
CA SER A 740 24.80 -2.71 -26.90
C SER A 740 25.67 -1.46 -26.75
N THR A 741 26.51 -1.16 -27.74
CA THR A 741 27.38 0.02 -27.82
C THR A 741 26.62 1.34 -27.93
N ASN A 742 25.31 1.32 -28.23
CA ASN A 742 24.52 2.54 -28.40
C ASN A 742 23.96 3.08 -27.08
N PHE A 743 24.26 2.42 -25.96
CA PHE A 743 23.85 2.80 -24.61
C PHE A 743 22.34 3.00 -24.42
N LYS A 744 21.51 2.38 -25.26
CA LYS A 744 20.04 2.54 -25.26
C LYS A 744 19.40 2.29 -23.90
N SER A 745 19.83 1.23 -23.22
CA SER A 745 19.34 0.87 -21.89
C SER A 745 19.72 1.91 -20.84
N GLN A 746 20.96 2.42 -20.88
CA GLN A 746 21.45 3.44 -19.95
C GLN A 746 20.76 4.78 -20.19
N ARG A 747 20.62 5.20 -21.45
CA ARG A 747 19.91 6.44 -21.85
C ARG A 747 18.45 6.42 -21.41
N ALA A 748 17.73 5.34 -21.69
CA ALA A 748 16.33 5.19 -21.29
C ALA A 748 16.14 5.21 -19.78
N ARG A 749 17.00 4.53 -19.01
CA ARG A 749 16.97 4.60 -17.53
C ARG A 749 17.26 5.99 -17.00
N PHE A 750 18.25 6.66 -17.60
CA PHE A 750 18.56 8.04 -17.25
C PHE A 750 17.36 8.93 -17.52
N LEU A 751 16.71 8.82 -18.69
CA LEU A 751 15.54 9.61 -19.04
C LEU A 751 14.38 9.42 -18.06
N VAL A 752 14.02 8.17 -17.75
CA VAL A 752 12.95 7.86 -16.79
C VAL A 752 13.27 8.43 -15.41
N LYS A 753 14.53 8.27 -14.95
CA LYS A 753 14.97 8.84 -13.67
C LYS A 753 14.97 10.37 -13.68
N TRP A 754 15.41 10.98 -14.78
CA TRP A 754 15.52 12.43 -14.93
C TRP A 754 14.14 13.11 -14.97
N LEU A 755 13.18 12.52 -15.68
CA LEU A 755 11.81 13.02 -15.73
C LEU A 755 11.01 12.69 -14.46
N GLY A 756 11.45 11.71 -13.67
CA GLY A 756 10.65 11.18 -12.55
C GLY A 756 9.33 10.56 -13.01
N ALA A 757 9.24 10.16 -14.29
CA ALA A 757 8.00 9.74 -14.93
C ALA A 757 8.22 8.57 -15.88
N GLY A 758 7.14 7.83 -16.15
CA GLY A 758 7.15 6.63 -16.98
C GLY A 758 7.67 5.39 -16.26
N LYS A 759 7.65 4.25 -16.95
CA LYS A 759 8.16 2.97 -16.42
C LYS A 759 9.24 2.38 -17.32
N TYR A 760 10.27 1.84 -16.71
CA TYR A 760 11.32 1.09 -17.39
C TYR A 760 11.27 -0.37 -16.95
N LEU A 761 11.04 -1.29 -17.89
CA LEU A 761 10.93 -2.73 -17.68
C LEU A 761 12.08 -3.44 -18.40
N ARG A 762 12.56 -4.55 -17.85
CA ARG A 762 13.59 -5.40 -18.48
C ARG A 762 13.05 -6.79 -18.78
N GLY A 763 13.51 -7.37 -19.87
CA GLY A 763 13.26 -8.74 -20.26
C GLY A 763 11.83 -8.99 -20.70
N ARG A 764 11.53 -10.27 -20.97
CA ARG A 764 10.22 -10.71 -21.44
C ARG A 764 9.17 -10.52 -20.36
N GLN A 765 8.19 -9.65 -20.62
CA GLN A 765 7.03 -9.47 -19.76
C GLN A 765 5.98 -10.54 -20.07
N THR A 766 5.29 -11.02 -19.03
CA THR A 766 4.10 -11.87 -19.24
C THR A 766 2.96 -11.02 -19.78
N LYS A 767 2.01 -11.64 -20.50
CA LYS A 767 0.81 -10.94 -20.98
C LYS A 767 0.10 -10.20 -19.85
N ALA A 768 -0.19 -10.90 -18.75
CA ALA A 768 -0.83 -10.32 -17.57
C ALA A 768 0.00 -9.22 -16.87
N GLY A 769 1.34 -9.35 -16.83
CA GLY A 769 2.22 -8.36 -16.24
C GLY A 769 2.27 -7.05 -17.04
N LEU A 770 2.08 -7.12 -18.36
CA LEU A 770 2.04 -5.95 -19.23
C LEU A 770 0.63 -5.35 -19.34
N THR A 771 -0.40 -6.19 -19.51
CA THR A 771 -1.79 -5.75 -19.68
C THR A 771 -2.51 -5.67 -18.33
N ALA A 772 -3.12 -6.75 -17.87
CA ALA A 772 -3.72 -6.88 -16.56
C ALA A 772 -3.99 -8.36 -16.24
N GLY A 773 -4.11 -8.67 -14.94
CA GLY A 773 -4.34 -10.02 -14.45
C GLY A 773 -5.46 -10.07 -13.41
N LEU A 774 -6.16 -11.21 -13.32
CA LEU A 774 -7.10 -11.48 -12.24
C LEU A 774 -6.34 -12.09 -11.05
N GLU A 775 -6.49 -11.48 -9.87
CA GLU A 775 -5.88 -11.94 -8.63
C GLU A 775 -6.97 -12.06 -7.56
N LYS A 776 -6.89 -13.09 -6.71
CA LYS A 776 -7.80 -13.23 -5.56
C LYS A 776 -7.16 -12.56 -4.34
N VAL A 777 -7.74 -11.45 -3.90
CA VAL A 777 -7.28 -10.67 -2.75
C VAL A 777 -8.15 -10.97 -1.52
N GLU A 778 -7.51 -11.18 -0.38
CA GLU A 778 -8.21 -11.50 0.87
C GLU A 778 -9.12 -10.35 1.33
N GLY A 779 -10.42 -10.67 1.44
CA GLY A 779 -11.46 -9.72 1.83
C GLY A 779 -12.04 -8.86 0.70
N LEU A 780 -11.44 -8.86 -0.50
CA LEU A 780 -12.01 -8.21 -1.69
C LEU A 780 -12.51 -9.22 -2.75
N GLY A 781 -12.06 -10.46 -2.67
CA GLY A 781 -12.35 -11.49 -3.67
C GLY A 781 -11.50 -11.30 -4.92
N TRP A 782 -12.06 -11.61 -6.09
CA TRP A 782 -11.35 -11.46 -7.35
C TRP A 782 -11.28 -9.98 -7.76
N VAL A 783 -10.07 -9.46 -7.91
CA VAL A 783 -9.77 -8.13 -8.42
C VAL A 783 -9.03 -8.23 -9.74
N ALA A 784 -9.22 -7.25 -10.60
CA ALA A 784 -8.42 -7.09 -11.80
C ALA A 784 -7.28 -6.12 -11.50
N LYS A 785 -6.07 -6.66 -11.36
CA LYS A 785 -4.85 -5.91 -11.07
C LYS A 785 -4.25 -5.37 -12.36
N LYS A 786 -3.95 -4.08 -12.36
CA LYS A 786 -3.34 -3.40 -13.50
C LYS A 786 -1.93 -3.95 -13.75
N GLY A 787 -1.66 -4.32 -15.00
CA GLY A 787 -0.31 -4.53 -15.49
C GLY A 787 0.38 -3.20 -15.76
N ALA A 788 1.55 -3.25 -16.37
CA ALA A 788 2.36 -2.06 -16.58
C ALA A 788 1.67 -1.02 -17.47
N LEU A 789 1.00 -1.43 -18.56
CA LEU A 789 0.32 -0.54 -19.53
C LEU A 789 -0.79 0.28 -18.87
N PRO A 790 -1.82 -0.33 -18.22
CA PRO A 790 -2.84 0.47 -17.54
C PRO A 790 -2.33 1.27 -16.34
N SER A 791 -1.25 0.80 -15.69
CA SER A 791 -0.64 1.55 -14.59
C SER A 791 0.11 2.80 -15.05
N ALA A 792 0.55 2.84 -16.31
CA ALA A 792 1.23 3.97 -16.92
C ALA A 792 0.33 4.69 -17.95
N ASP A 793 -0.99 4.60 -17.78
CA ASP A 793 -1.96 5.29 -18.62
C ASP A 793 -1.62 6.79 -18.75
N LEU A 794 -1.77 7.35 -19.96
CA LEU A 794 -1.33 8.69 -20.37
C LEU A 794 0.18 8.99 -20.23
N SER A 795 0.96 8.08 -19.66
CA SER A 795 2.41 8.17 -19.51
C SER A 795 3.12 7.36 -20.60
N PHE A 796 4.33 6.89 -20.32
CA PHE A 796 5.14 6.09 -21.24
C PHE A 796 5.82 4.90 -20.55
N ILE A 797 6.03 3.83 -21.31
CA ILE A 797 6.72 2.62 -20.89
C ILE A 797 7.84 2.33 -21.86
N ILE A 798 9.00 1.99 -21.32
CA ILE A 798 10.14 1.48 -22.07
C ILE A 798 10.37 0.02 -21.66
N VAL A 799 10.29 -0.91 -22.61
CA VAL A 799 10.57 -2.33 -22.39
C VAL A 799 11.89 -2.68 -23.06
N ASP A 800 12.87 -3.04 -22.25
CA ASP A 800 14.21 -3.38 -22.72
C ASP A 800 14.40 -4.89 -22.87
N ASN A 801 15.12 -5.28 -23.92
CA ASN A 801 15.40 -6.66 -24.30
C ASN A 801 14.12 -7.50 -24.50
N ALA A 802 13.09 -6.89 -25.09
CA ALA A 802 11.87 -7.58 -25.52
C ALA A 802 11.90 -7.76 -27.03
N ASP A 803 11.63 -8.99 -27.49
CA ASP A 803 11.51 -9.26 -28.91
C ASP A 803 10.35 -8.45 -29.51
N PRO A 804 10.56 -7.76 -30.64
CA PRO A 804 9.54 -6.84 -31.16
C PRO A 804 8.19 -7.53 -31.43
N HIS A 805 8.22 -8.80 -31.85
CA HIS A 805 7.03 -9.61 -32.11
C HIS A 805 6.40 -10.22 -30.85
N ALA A 806 7.12 -10.28 -29.72
CA ALA A 806 6.62 -10.91 -28.49
C ALA A 806 5.46 -10.13 -27.86
N LEU A 807 5.21 -8.90 -28.31
CA LEU A 807 4.20 -7.99 -27.78
C LEU A 807 3.11 -7.63 -28.80
N ASP A 808 3.09 -8.25 -29.99
CA ASP A 808 2.17 -7.88 -31.07
C ASP A 808 0.70 -7.98 -30.63
N GLU A 809 0.32 -9.06 -29.94
CA GLU A 809 -1.04 -9.21 -29.39
C GLU A 809 -1.39 -8.09 -28.41
N GLN A 810 -0.45 -7.68 -27.55
CA GLN A 810 -0.67 -6.65 -26.54
C GLN A 810 -0.69 -5.24 -27.14
N ILE A 811 0.04 -5.03 -28.25
CA ILE A 811 0.03 -3.78 -29.01
C ILE A 811 -1.30 -3.63 -29.75
N GLU A 812 -1.77 -4.68 -30.42
CA GLU A 812 -3.05 -4.65 -31.14
C GLU A 812 -4.25 -4.62 -30.18
N ALA A 813 -4.20 -5.36 -29.07
CA ALA A 813 -5.30 -5.41 -28.09
C ALA A 813 -5.55 -4.08 -27.36
N ARG A 814 -4.72 -3.05 -27.56
CA ARG A 814 -4.87 -1.71 -26.95
C ARG A 814 -4.96 -0.60 -27.99
N ARG A 815 -5.28 -0.90 -29.24
CA ARG A 815 -5.34 0.06 -30.36
C ARG A 815 -6.27 1.25 -30.07
N ASP A 816 -7.38 0.98 -29.39
CA ASP A 816 -8.38 1.92 -28.90
C ASP A 816 -8.03 2.50 -27.52
N GLY A 817 -6.82 2.23 -27.02
CA GLY A 817 -6.34 2.61 -25.69
C GLY A 817 -6.97 1.85 -24.54
N ILE A 818 -7.65 0.73 -24.78
CA ILE A 818 -8.35 -0.06 -23.77
C ILE A 818 -7.67 -1.43 -23.65
N VAL A 819 -7.57 -1.94 -22.43
CA VAL A 819 -7.18 -3.33 -22.16
C VAL A 819 -8.36 -4.03 -21.53
N SER A 820 -8.81 -5.10 -22.16
CA SER A 820 -9.88 -5.96 -21.65
C SER A 820 -9.28 -7.23 -21.06
N VAL A 821 -9.70 -7.56 -19.85
CA VAL A 821 -9.36 -8.84 -19.19
C VAL A 821 -10.62 -9.68 -19.16
N HIS A 822 -10.55 -10.87 -19.74
CA HIS A 822 -11.63 -11.86 -19.72
C HIS A 822 -11.16 -13.10 -18.94
N GLY A 823 -11.89 -13.48 -17.90
CA GLY A 823 -11.65 -14.69 -17.11
C GLY A 823 -12.92 -15.12 -16.40
N ILE A 824 -12.87 -15.38 -15.09
CA ILE A 824 -14.08 -15.58 -14.26
C ILE A 824 -15.03 -14.36 -14.41
N LYS A 825 -14.47 -13.19 -14.70
CA LYS A 825 -15.15 -11.91 -14.88
C LYS A 825 -14.48 -11.10 -16.00
N SER A 826 -15.23 -10.20 -16.64
CA SER A 826 -14.72 -9.25 -17.64
C SER A 826 -14.57 -7.85 -17.07
N MET A 827 -13.48 -7.16 -17.39
CA MET A 827 -13.27 -5.76 -17.02
C MET A 827 -12.43 -5.02 -18.07
N GLU A 828 -12.72 -3.74 -18.26
CA GLU A 828 -11.98 -2.85 -19.15
C GLU A 828 -11.15 -1.83 -18.35
N MET A 829 -9.95 -1.54 -18.82
CA MET A 829 -9.04 -0.56 -18.22
C MET A 829 -8.48 0.36 -19.29
N TRP A 830 -8.24 1.61 -18.95
CA TRP A 830 -7.47 2.51 -19.81
C TRP A 830 -6.00 2.10 -19.83
N ALA A 831 -5.40 2.10 -21.02
CA ALA A 831 -4.03 1.69 -21.29
C ALA A 831 -3.38 2.58 -22.38
N ARG A 832 -3.65 3.88 -22.31
CA ARG A 832 -3.21 4.94 -23.22
C ARG A 832 -1.74 5.34 -23.01
N ALA A 833 -0.91 4.36 -22.68
CA ALA A 833 0.51 4.52 -22.46
C ALA A 833 1.25 4.54 -23.81
N ARG A 834 2.24 5.41 -23.96
CA ARG A 834 3.20 5.32 -25.07
C ARG A 834 4.14 4.14 -24.81
N LEU A 835 4.49 3.37 -25.83
CA LEU A 835 5.31 2.16 -25.67
C LEU A 835 6.58 2.25 -26.50
N LYS A 836 7.74 2.11 -25.87
CA LYS A 836 9.04 2.00 -26.54
C LYS A 836 9.66 0.65 -26.25
N LEU A 837 10.09 -0.04 -27.29
CA LEU A 837 10.79 -1.32 -27.22
C LEU A 837 12.26 -1.09 -27.53
N LEU A 838 13.16 -1.58 -26.68
CA LEU A 838 14.60 -1.61 -26.95
C LEU A 838 15.00 -3.06 -27.20
N ASN A 839 15.64 -3.35 -28.33
CA ASN A 839 16.06 -4.71 -28.64
C ASN A 839 17.46 -4.74 -29.28
N ASN A 840 18.26 -5.75 -28.91
CA ASN A 840 19.51 -6.09 -29.59
C ASN A 840 19.19 -7.15 -30.65
N PRO A 841 19.25 -6.83 -31.95
CA PRO A 841 18.89 -7.79 -32.99
C PRO A 841 19.80 -9.02 -32.91
N MET A 842 19.21 -10.22 -32.79
CA MET A 842 19.92 -11.51 -32.89
C MET A 842 19.97 -12.06 -34.32
N LEU A 843 19.13 -11.53 -35.20
CA LEU A 843 19.01 -11.89 -36.62
C LEU A 843 19.31 -10.67 -37.49
N PRO A 844 19.65 -10.86 -38.78
CA PRO A 844 19.70 -9.78 -39.76
C PRO A 844 18.40 -8.96 -39.78
N PHE A 845 18.52 -7.67 -40.06
CA PHE A 845 17.41 -6.72 -39.97
C PHE A 845 16.21 -7.09 -40.85
N GLU A 846 16.47 -7.55 -42.07
CA GLU A 846 15.44 -7.94 -43.04
C GLU A 846 14.52 -9.03 -42.46
N ASP A 847 15.09 -10.03 -41.77
CA ASP A 847 14.33 -11.11 -41.13
C ASP A 847 13.48 -10.66 -39.93
N LEU A 848 13.90 -9.57 -39.26
CA LEU A 848 13.19 -8.97 -38.13
C LEU A 848 12.00 -8.12 -38.58
N VAL A 849 12.15 -7.39 -39.69
CA VAL A 849 11.10 -6.50 -40.24
C VAL A 849 9.86 -7.29 -40.68
N TYR A 850 10.03 -8.44 -41.32
CA TYR A 850 8.89 -9.25 -41.81
C TYR A 850 8.08 -9.94 -40.70
N LYS A 851 8.61 -10.06 -39.47
CA LYS A 851 7.99 -10.87 -38.39
C LYS A 851 7.29 -10.04 -37.31
N CYS A 852 7.62 -8.77 -37.14
CA CYS A 852 7.07 -7.95 -36.06
C CYS A 852 5.91 -7.09 -36.56
N ALA A 853 4.72 -7.17 -35.94
CA ALA A 853 3.59 -6.33 -36.32
C ALA A 853 3.92 -4.83 -36.21
N ALA A 854 4.67 -4.41 -35.18
CA ALA A 854 5.14 -3.02 -35.04
C ALA A 854 6.09 -2.56 -36.17
N LEU A 855 6.72 -3.50 -36.91
CA LEU A 855 7.57 -3.23 -38.08
C LEU A 855 6.89 -3.59 -39.42
N LYS A 856 5.85 -4.43 -39.45
CA LYS A 856 4.98 -4.64 -40.62
C LYS A 856 4.20 -3.37 -41.01
N MET A 857 4.14 -2.42 -40.09
CA MET A 857 3.58 -1.07 -40.26
C MET A 857 4.34 -0.16 -41.24
N PHE A 858 5.43 -0.62 -41.85
CA PHE A 858 6.12 0.07 -42.94
C PHE A 858 5.45 -0.10 -44.31
N ASP A 859 4.16 -0.48 -44.37
CA ASP A 859 3.36 -0.13 -45.55
C ASP A 859 3.22 1.40 -45.60
N SER A 860 3.61 2.00 -46.72
CA SER A 860 3.42 3.42 -47.03
C SER A 860 2.01 3.96 -46.74
N LYS A 861 0.98 3.09 -46.69
CA LYS A 861 -0.40 3.44 -46.36
C LYS A 861 -0.70 3.53 -44.84
N LEU A 862 0.11 2.87 -44.01
CA LEU A 862 -0.04 2.73 -42.54
C LEU A 862 0.74 3.79 -41.72
N ILE A 863 1.39 4.75 -42.38
CA ILE A 863 2.33 5.78 -41.83
C ILE A 863 1.74 6.65 -40.69
N ALA A 864 0.44 6.62 -40.44
CA ALA A 864 -0.18 7.50 -39.47
C ALA A 864 -0.14 7.03 -38.02
N ARG A 865 0.23 5.77 -37.76
CA ARG A 865 0.78 5.43 -36.44
C ARG A 865 2.25 5.87 -36.49
N PHE A 866 2.66 6.80 -35.62
CA PHE A 866 4.02 7.36 -35.57
C PHE A 866 5.06 6.30 -35.11
N ALA A 867 5.21 5.20 -35.83
CA ALA A 867 6.14 4.12 -35.58
C ALA A 867 7.49 4.49 -36.21
N PHE A 868 8.39 5.04 -35.40
CA PHE A 868 9.73 5.38 -35.85
C PHE A 868 10.68 4.24 -35.48
N ALA A 869 11.20 3.49 -36.47
CA ALA A 869 12.34 2.62 -36.25
C ALA A 869 13.62 3.48 -36.31
N ILE A 870 14.21 3.78 -35.17
CA ILE A 870 15.45 4.57 -35.13
C ILE A 870 16.62 3.61 -35.20
N TYR A 871 17.17 3.50 -36.42
CA TYR A 871 18.37 2.74 -36.68
C TYR A 871 19.58 3.54 -36.19
N THR A 872 20.26 3.02 -35.18
CA THR A 872 21.53 3.55 -34.71
C THR A 872 22.66 2.65 -35.20
N TYR A 873 22.74 2.46 -36.51
CA TYR A 873 24.03 2.25 -37.17
C TYR A 873 24.25 3.46 -38.06
N GLY A 874 25.43 4.06 -37.94
CA GLY A 874 25.87 5.10 -38.87
C GLY A 874 25.77 4.57 -40.31
N VAL A 875 25.08 5.34 -41.15
CA VAL A 875 25.63 5.65 -42.47
C VAL A 875 26.71 6.70 -42.24
#